data_AF-A0A4U5QP67-F1
#
_entry.id   AF-A0A4U5QP67-F1
#
_cell.length_a   1.000
_cell.length_b   1.000
_cell.length_c   1.000
_cell.angle_alpha   90.00
_cell.angle_beta   90.00
_cell.angle_gamma   90.00
#
_symmetry.space_group_name_H-M   'P 1'
#
loop_
_entity.id
_entity.type
_entity.pdbx_description
1 polymer ?
#
loop_
_entity_poly.entity_id
_entity_poly.type
_entity_poly.pdbx_seq_one_letter_code
_entity_poly.pdbx_strand_id
1 'polypeptide(L)'
;MGRTSEIGGLISAVAASFSFSQSNLVSFADGPFNFSPFSSSNPSPSPPQTSSLSGQSQPSALPPSTVAGSGESGPRAPRNDNPRTTSSGFDPEALERGAKALKEIASSSHAKKVFESIKTQEATRQAELAAKAAEYKAMQAQAETERQRVVYDEQKKLAQHQAQTKSQMARYEDELARKRMQAENEYQRARNQELVKLQEESSIRLEQARRATEEQIQAQRRQTEREKAEVERETIRVRAMAEAEGRAHEAKLAEEVNRRILKDRANAEMEKWVSAINTTFEHIGGGLRAVLTDQNKLVVVVGGVTALAAGIYTTREGARVIWSYVDRILGQPSLIRESSKGKYPWSGVFTRSFRTLSSGANKGSASKNGNGFGDVILHPSLQKRIEQLANATANTKSHQAPFRNMLFYGPPGTGKTMAARELAQKSGLDYALMTGGDVAPLGSQAVTKIHQLFDWAKKSRRGLLLFIDEADAFLCERNKTYMSEAQRSALNALLFRTGDQSKDIVLALATNRPGDLDSAVADRIDEVLEFPLPQTEERFKLLKLYLDKYIAQAGSRKSGWLQNLFKRQPQKIEIKGLTDDILKEAAERTEGFSGREIAKLMASVQAAVYGSQNCVLDSALFREVVDYKVAEHQQRSKLASKSDEKSA
;
A
#
# COMPACT_ATOMS: atom_id res chain seq x y z
N MET A 1 -24.03 35.48 62.99
CA MET A 1 -25.03 36.14 62.12
C MET A 1 -24.29 36.48 60.83
N GLY A 2 -24.60 36.06 59.61
CA GLY A 2 -25.66 35.29 58.97
C GLY A 2 -25.53 35.61 57.46
N ARG A 3 -25.85 34.63 56.58
CA ARG A 3 -26.16 34.77 55.13
C ARG A 3 -25.00 35.07 54.16
N THR A 4 -24.54 34.14 53.30
CA THR A 4 -25.11 33.49 52.07
C THR A 4 -24.72 34.16 50.75
N SER A 5 -24.11 33.34 49.86
CA SER A 5 -24.21 33.26 48.38
C SER A 5 -23.73 34.46 47.53
N GLU A 6 -23.04 34.32 46.39
CA GLU A 6 -23.31 33.44 45.23
C GLU A 6 -22.05 33.12 44.40
N ILE A 7 -22.17 32.02 43.65
CA ILE A 7 -21.30 31.51 42.58
C ILE A 7 -21.84 32.02 41.24
N GLY A 8 -20.97 32.37 40.28
CA GLY A 8 -21.35 32.56 38.89
C GLY A 8 -20.12 32.65 37.98
N GLY A 9 -19.84 31.57 37.24
CA GLY A 9 -18.77 31.52 36.23
C GLY A 9 -19.20 32.07 34.87
N LEU A 10 -18.22 32.41 34.03
CA LEU A 10 -18.39 32.62 32.59
C LEU A 10 -17.07 32.32 31.84
N ILE A 11 -17.07 31.16 31.18
CA ILE A 11 -16.67 30.89 29.79
C ILE A 11 -15.56 31.77 29.19
N SER A 12 -14.40 31.17 28.87
CA SER A 12 -13.47 31.71 27.88
C SER A 12 -13.31 30.75 26.72
N ALA A 13 -13.77 31.19 25.55
CA ALA A 13 -13.56 30.58 24.24
C ALA A 13 -12.07 30.68 23.86
N VAL A 14 -11.51 29.63 23.25
CA VAL A 14 -10.22 29.69 22.57
C VAL A 14 -10.46 29.48 21.09
N ALA A 15 -10.35 30.57 20.36
CA ALA A 15 -10.45 30.68 18.92
C ALA A 15 -9.21 30.11 18.23
N ALA A 16 -9.44 29.46 17.10
CA ALA A 16 -8.41 29.04 16.16
C ALA A 16 -7.84 30.26 15.42
N SER A 17 -6.53 30.48 15.50
CA SER A 17 -5.82 31.47 14.70
C SER A 17 -5.20 30.81 13.47
N PHE A 18 -5.86 30.98 12.32
CA PHE A 18 -5.29 30.83 10.99
C PHE A 18 -4.46 32.08 10.68
N SER A 19 -3.15 31.93 10.48
CA SER A 19 -2.31 33.00 9.94
C SER A 19 -2.15 32.80 8.44
N PHE A 20 -2.91 33.61 7.69
CA PHE A 20 -2.68 33.89 6.27
C PHE A 20 -1.43 34.78 6.17
N SER A 21 -0.44 34.36 5.39
CA SER A 21 0.61 35.25 4.88
C SER A 21 0.37 35.43 3.39
N GLN A 22 0.13 36.69 3.02
CA GLN A 22 -0.15 37.15 1.67
C GLN A 22 1.06 37.96 1.17
N SER A 23 1.20 38.03 -0.15
CA SER A 23 2.09 38.85 -0.99
C SER A 23 3.50 38.29 -1.29
N ASN A 24 3.67 37.74 -2.49
CA ASN A 24 4.24 38.54 -3.59
C ASN A 24 3.78 38.01 -4.96
N LEU A 25 3.11 38.88 -5.70
CA LEU A 25 2.75 38.78 -7.11
C LEU A 25 3.93 39.26 -7.95
N VAL A 26 4.40 38.43 -8.89
CA VAL A 26 5.08 38.88 -10.11
C VAL A 26 4.59 37.99 -11.26
N SER A 27 4.12 38.64 -12.33
CA SER A 27 3.61 38.04 -13.58
C SER A 27 4.62 38.20 -14.73
N PHE A 28 4.32 37.52 -15.85
CA PHE A 28 4.97 37.46 -17.18
C PHE A 28 6.16 36.46 -17.31
N ALA A 29 6.28 35.62 -18.34
CA ALA A 29 5.80 35.73 -19.73
C ALA A 29 5.55 34.37 -20.44
N ASP A 30 4.84 34.48 -21.57
CA ASP A 30 4.46 33.49 -22.57
C ASP A 30 5.62 32.76 -23.30
N GLY A 31 5.30 31.57 -23.82
CA GLY A 31 6.06 30.88 -24.88
C GLY A 31 5.31 29.64 -25.39
N PRO A 32 5.02 29.51 -26.70
CA PRO A 32 4.10 28.50 -27.23
C PRO A 32 4.84 27.21 -27.65
N PHE A 33 4.29 26.04 -27.29
CA PHE A 33 4.70 24.77 -27.91
C PHE A 33 3.51 24.12 -28.60
N ASN A 34 3.72 23.92 -29.90
CA ASN A 34 2.85 23.32 -30.89
C ASN A 34 3.26 21.84 -31.04
N PHE A 35 2.32 20.89 -31.05
CA PHE A 35 2.58 19.53 -31.52
C PHE A 35 1.41 19.00 -32.35
N SER A 36 1.75 18.62 -33.59
CA SER A 36 0.94 17.87 -34.54
C SER A 36 0.87 16.39 -34.15
N PRO A 37 -0.23 15.67 -34.45
CA PRO A 37 -0.31 14.23 -34.23
C PRO A 37 0.12 13.45 -35.49
N PHE A 38 0.92 12.40 -35.31
CA PHE A 38 1.23 11.39 -36.33
C PHE A 38 0.25 10.21 -36.26
N SER A 39 -0.08 9.72 -37.46
CA SER A 39 -0.92 8.58 -37.80
C SER A 39 -0.52 7.24 -37.16
N SER A 40 -1.51 6.40 -36.90
CA SER A 40 -1.40 4.94 -37.09
C SER A 40 -2.76 4.30 -37.37
N SER A 41 -2.71 3.30 -38.23
CA SER A 41 -3.76 2.62 -39.01
C SER A 41 -4.51 1.48 -38.31
N ASN A 42 -5.84 1.40 -38.54
CA ASN A 42 -6.77 0.25 -38.72
C ASN A 42 -6.81 -0.92 -37.69
N PRO A 43 -7.86 -1.81 -37.68
CA PRO A 43 -9.03 -1.94 -38.59
C PRO A 43 -10.42 -2.07 -37.91
N SER A 44 -11.45 -2.01 -38.76
CA SER A 44 -12.90 -2.14 -38.49
C SER A 44 -13.45 -3.58 -38.52
N PRO A 45 -14.60 -3.87 -37.87
CA PRO A 45 -15.49 -4.97 -38.25
C PRO A 45 -16.86 -4.47 -38.80
N SER A 46 -17.42 -5.24 -39.73
CA SER A 46 -18.68 -5.05 -40.45
C SER A 46 -19.89 -5.74 -39.79
N PRO A 47 -21.13 -5.44 -40.23
CA PRO A 47 -22.22 -6.44 -40.25
C PRO A 47 -23.06 -6.35 -41.57
N PRO A 48 -24.11 -7.17 -41.83
CA PRO A 48 -24.12 -8.11 -42.96
C PRO A 48 -25.21 -7.84 -44.01
N GLN A 49 -25.07 -8.42 -45.22
CA GLN A 49 -26.20 -8.60 -46.15
C GLN A 49 -26.13 -9.95 -46.87
N THR A 50 -27.28 -10.61 -46.91
CA THR A 50 -27.58 -11.87 -47.58
C THR A 50 -27.94 -11.68 -49.06
N SER A 51 -27.54 -12.68 -49.82
CA SER A 51 -27.63 -12.94 -51.27
C SER A 51 -28.99 -12.81 -51.96
N SER A 52 -28.99 -12.40 -53.24
CA SER A 52 -29.30 -13.29 -54.38
C SER A 52 -29.07 -12.64 -55.76
N LEU A 53 -28.23 -13.31 -56.59
CA LEU A 53 -28.22 -13.56 -58.05
C LEU A 53 -29.18 -12.75 -58.98
N SER A 54 -28.92 -12.42 -60.25
CA SER A 54 -27.87 -12.69 -61.25
C SER A 54 -28.32 -12.04 -62.58
N GLY A 55 -27.42 -11.75 -63.53
CA GLY A 55 -27.75 -11.79 -64.96
C GLY A 55 -27.38 -10.56 -65.80
N GLN A 56 -26.69 -10.82 -66.92
CA GLN A 56 -26.02 -9.89 -67.83
C GLN A 56 -26.92 -9.16 -68.86
N SER A 57 -26.27 -8.19 -69.53
CA SER A 57 -26.38 -7.78 -70.95
C SER A 57 -27.35 -6.67 -71.39
N GLN A 58 -26.77 -5.70 -72.13
CA GLN A 58 -27.34 -4.63 -72.97
C GLN A 58 -28.13 -5.16 -74.19
N PRO A 59 -28.68 -4.35 -75.14
CA PRO A 59 -28.99 -2.89 -75.22
C PRO A 59 -30.40 -2.54 -75.80
N SER A 60 -30.63 -1.23 -76.00
CA SER A 60 -31.35 -0.54 -77.11
C SER A 60 -32.88 -0.24 -77.10
N ALA A 61 -33.16 1.01 -77.52
CA ALA A 61 -34.30 1.56 -78.30
C ALA A 61 -35.54 2.19 -77.60
N LEU A 62 -35.75 3.48 -77.96
CA LEU A 62 -36.97 4.33 -77.94
C LEU A 62 -37.99 3.89 -79.02
N PRO A 63 -39.18 4.54 -79.24
CA PRO A 63 -40.17 5.29 -78.42
C PRO A 63 -41.63 4.75 -78.74
N PRO A 64 -42.79 5.48 -78.82
CA PRO A 64 -43.22 6.85 -78.40
C PRO A 64 -44.63 7.02 -77.74
N SER A 65 -44.86 8.23 -77.17
CA SER A 65 -46.08 9.11 -77.18
C SER A 65 -47.43 8.62 -76.58
N THR A 66 -48.31 9.40 -75.90
CA THR A 66 -48.85 10.77 -76.14
C THR A 66 -49.73 11.29 -74.96
N VAL A 67 -49.59 12.60 -74.60
CA VAL A 67 -50.63 13.69 -74.44
C VAL A 67 -51.57 13.68 -73.19
N ALA A 68 -51.99 14.77 -72.51
CA ALA A 68 -51.94 16.26 -72.55
C ALA A 68 -52.09 16.81 -71.10
N GLY A 69 -51.48 17.94 -70.68
CA GLY A 69 -52.01 19.33 -70.69
C GLY A 69 -52.47 19.75 -69.27
N SER A 70 -52.26 20.95 -68.69
CA SER A 70 -51.87 22.29 -69.14
C SER A 70 -51.60 23.22 -67.91
N GLY A 71 -50.74 24.23 -68.08
CA GLY A 71 -50.69 25.51 -67.30
C GLY A 71 -49.59 25.59 -66.22
N GLU A 72 -48.79 26.64 -66.06
CA GLU A 72 -48.61 27.92 -66.76
C GLU A 72 -47.35 28.63 -66.18
N SER A 73 -46.53 29.26 -67.02
CA SER A 73 -45.49 30.28 -66.74
C SER A 73 -44.33 29.95 -65.76
N GLY A 74 -43.04 30.10 -66.04
CA GLY A 74 -42.23 30.60 -67.16
C GLY A 74 -40.75 30.54 -66.72
N PRO A 75 -39.77 30.47 -67.64
CA PRO A 75 -38.46 29.87 -67.38
C PRO A 75 -37.33 30.92 -67.21
N ARG A 76 -36.18 30.52 -66.65
CA ARG A 76 -34.88 31.12 -67.03
C ARG A 76 -33.70 30.18 -66.80
N ALA A 77 -33.16 29.70 -67.93
CA ALA A 77 -31.85 29.11 -68.03
C ALA A 77 -30.75 30.09 -67.58
N PRO A 78 -29.60 29.62 -67.08
CA PRO A 78 -28.41 30.46 -67.02
C PRO A 78 -28.00 30.81 -68.46
N ARG A 79 -28.19 32.10 -68.79
CA ARG A 79 -27.59 32.76 -69.93
C ARG A 79 -26.07 32.62 -69.81
N ASN A 80 -25.50 31.85 -70.73
CA ASN A 80 -24.08 31.96 -71.06
C ASN A 80 -23.92 33.23 -71.91
N ASP A 81 -24.05 34.41 -71.28
CA ASP A 81 -23.73 35.70 -71.89
C ASP A 81 -22.22 35.95 -71.78
N ASN A 82 -21.42 35.04 -72.29
CA ASN A 82 -20.14 35.43 -72.84
C ASN A 82 -20.40 35.69 -74.33
N PRO A 83 -20.56 36.95 -74.79
CA PRO A 83 -20.17 37.21 -76.15
C PRO A 83 -18.72 36.75 -76.24
N ARG A 84 -18.44 35.77 -77.11
CA ARG A 84 -17.10 35.68 -77.70
C ARG A 84 -16.81 37.10 -78.16
N THR A 85 -15.96 37.82 -77.43
CA THR A 85 -15.43 39.10 -77.86
C THR A 85 -14.52 38.78 -79.04
N THR A 86 -15.15 38.56 -80.19
CA THR A 86 -14.54 38.72 -81.48
C THR A 86 -13.91 40.09 -81.48
N SER A 87 -12.62 40.13 -81.82
CA SER A 87 -11.85 41.32 -82.18
C SER A 87 -11.97 42.49 -81.22
N SER A 88 -10.86 42.83 -80.57
CA SER A 88 -10.45 44.23 -80.34
C SER A 88 -11.31 45.19 -81.17
N GLY A 89 -12.06 46.08 -80.50
CA GLY A 89 -12.86 47.14 -81.13
C GLY A 89 -11.96 48.12 -81.89
N PHE A 90 -11.38 47.62 -82.97
CA PHE A 90 -10.37 48.24 -83.79
C PHE A 90 -11.09 48.60 -85.07
N ASP A 91 -11.50 49.85 -85.15
CA ASP A 91 -12.22 50.40 -86.29
C ASP A 91 -11.18 51.03 -87.24
N PRO A 92 -10.71 50.31 -88.28
CA PRO A 92 -9.57 50.74 -89.10
C PRO A 92 -9.88 52.04 -89.86
N GLU A 93 -11.15 52.27 -90.21
CA GLU A 93 -11.57 53.52 -90.84
C GLU A 93 -11.47 54.73 -89.91
N ALA A 94 -11.73 54.56 -88.61
CA ALA A 94 -11.58 55.63 -87.64
C ALA A 94 -10.10 56.02 -87.47
N LEU A 95 -9.20 55.04 -87.55
CA LEU A 95 -7.76 55.24 -87.55
C LEU A 95 -7.26 55.95 -88.81
N GLU A 96 -7.75 55.57 -90.00
CA GLU A 96 -7.40 56.27 -91.24
C GLU A 96 -7.91 57.72 -91.27
N ARG A 97 -9.15 57.95 -90.83
CA ARG A 97 -9.71 59.30 -90.67
C ARG A 97 -8.93 60.12 -89.64
N GLY A 98 -8.56 59.51 -88.51
CA GLY A 98 -7.74 60.14 -87.47
C GLY A 98 -6.33 60.48 -87.98
N ALA A 99 -5.68 59.58 -88.72
CA ALA A 99 -4.36 59.80 -89.30
C ALA A 99 -4.37 60.94 -90.33
N LYS A 100 -5.42 61.03 -91.16
CA LYS A 100 -5.60 62.14 -92.10
C LYS A 100 -5.81 63.47 -91.37
N ALA A 101 -6.65 63.50 -90.34
CA ALA A 101 -6.89 64.69 -89.51
C ALA A 101 -5.61 65.15 -88.77
N LEU A 102 -4.82 64.21 -88.24
CA LEU A 102 -3.53 64.53 -87.59
C LEU A 102 -2.52 65.12 -88.57
N LYS A 103 -2.51 64.67 -89.83
CA LYS A 103 -1.64 65.21 -90.89
C LYS A 103 -2.00 66.66 -91.26
N GLU A 104 -3.30 66.98 -91.29
CA GLU A 104 -3.80 68.35 -91.52
C GLU A 104 -3.56 69.27 -90.31
N ILE A 105 -3.66 68.75 -89.08
CA ILE A 105 -3.35 69.52 -87.86
C ILE A 105 -1.86 69.82 -87.78
N ALA A 106 -1.00 68.88 -88.17
CA ALA A 106 0.46 69.02 -88.14
C ALA A 106 1.01 70.08 -89.13
N SER A 107 0.32 70.34 -90.25
CA SER A 107 0.71 71.37 -91.22
C SER A 107 0.23 72.78 -90.83
N SER A 108 -0.60 72.92 -89.79
CA SER A 108 -1.09 74.21 -89.30
C SER A 108 -0.06 74.94 -88.41
N SER A 109 -0.09 76.27 -88.40
CA SER A 109 0.81 77.10 -87.57
C SER A 109 0.60 76.94 -86.05
N HIS A 110 -0.51 76.33 -85.62
CA HIS A 110 -0.89 76.16 -84.21
C HIS A 110 -0.79 74.71 -83.69
N ALA A 111 -0.21 73.80 -84.47
CA ALA A 111 -0.12 72.36 -84.17
C ALA A 111 0.42 72.04 -82.75
N LYS A 112 1.42 72.78 -82.27
CA LYS A 112 2.03 72.58 -80.94
C LYS A 112 1.04 72.78 -79.79
N LYS A 113 0.21 73.83 -79.85
CA LYS A 113 -0.79 74.13 -78.82
C LYS A 113 -1.92 73.08 -78.80
N VAL A 114 -2.33 72.61 -79.98
CA VAL A 114 -3.32 71.54 -80.11
C VAL A 114 -2.79 70.23 -79.51
N PHE A 115 -1.53 69.88 -79.80
CA PHE A 115 -0.91 68.67 -79.24
C PHE A 115 -0.79 68.72 -77.71
N GLU A 116 -0.40 69.87 -77.15
CA GLU A 116 -0.39 70.06 -75.69
C GLU A 116 -1.79 69.90 -75.09
N SER A 117 -2.82 70.47 -75.72
CA SER A 117 -4.21 70.31 -75.26
C SER A 117 -4.67 68.85 -75.28
N ILE A 118 -4.36 68.11 -76.35
CA ILE A 118 -4.66 66.67 -76.47
C ILE A 118 -3.93 65.88 -75.39
N LYS A 119 -2.64 66.17 -75.15
CA LYS A 119 -1.83 65.53 -74.11
C LYS A 119 -2.42 65.76 -72.72
N THR A 120 -2.85 66.99 -72.42
CA THR A 120 -3.50 67.30 -71.12
C THR A 120 -4.85 66.61 -70.99
N GLN A 121 -5.65 66.53 -72.06
CA GLN A 121 -6.94 65.84 -72.06
C GLN A 121 -6.80 64.33 -71.89
N GLU A 122 -5.79 63.71 -72.54
CA GLU A 122 -5.49 62.30 -72.38
C GLU A 122 -5.00 61.97 -70.97
N ALA A 123 -4.10 62.80 -70.41
CA ALA A 123 -3.65 62.65 -69.03
C ALA A 123 -4.83 62.76 -68.03
N THR A 124 -5.76 63.69 -68.25
CA THR A 124 -6.98 63.83 -67.43
C THR A 124 -7.88 62.61 -67.57
N ARG A 125 -8.07 62.09 -68.79
CA ARG A 125 -8.86 60.88 -69.05
C ARG A 125 -8.24 59.63 -68.40
N GLN A 126 -6.92 59.49 -68.46
CA GLN A 126 -6.20 58.40 -67.79
C GLN A 126 -6.34 58.52 -66.26
N ALA A 127 -6.26 59.74 -65.71
CA ALA A 127 -6.48 59.97 -64.28
C ALA A 127 -7.91 59.65 -63.85
N GLU A 128 -8.93 60.02 -64.64
CA GLU A 128 -10.33 59.67 -64.37
C GLU A 128 -10.58 58.15 -64.42
N LEU A 129 -10.00 57.46 -65.40
CA LEU A 129 -10.10 56.00 -65.49
C LEU A 129 -9.38 55.32 -64.32
N ALA A 130 -8.22 55.82 -63.93
CA ALA A 130 -7.49 55.32 -62.76
C ALA A 130 -8.28 55.56 -61.46
N ALA A 131 -8.91 56.74 -61.31
CA ALA A 131 -9.77 57.05 -60.17
C ALA A 131 -10.97 56.09 -60.09
N LYS A 132 -11.69 55.88 -61.20
CA LYS A 132 -12.79 54.90 -61.28
C LYS A 132 -12.35 53.48 -60.97
N ALA A 133 -11.17 53.08 -61.46
CA ALA A 133 -10.61 51.77 -61.16
C ALA A 133 -10.25 51.61 -59.67
N ALA A 134 -9.76 52.69 -59.02
CA ALA A 134 -9.48 52.70 -57.60
C ALA A 134 -10.77 52.64 -56.75
N GLU A 135 -11.81 53.39 -57.13
CA GLU A 135 -13.12 53.35 -56.48
C GLU A 135 -13.75 51.95 -56.55
N TYR A 136 -13.70 51.31 -57.72
CA TYR A 136 -14.22 49.95 -57.89
C TYR A 136 -13.44 48.93 -57.02
N LYS A 137 -12.12 49.05 -56.93
CA LYS A 137 -11.30 48.21 -56.04
C LYS A 137 -11.63 48.45 -54.57
N ALA A 138 -11.83 49.70 -54.16
CA ALA A 138 -12.24 50.03 -52.79
C ALA A 138 -13.62 49.43 -52.46
N MET A 139 -14.57 49.49 -53.39
CA MET A 139 -15.89 48.89 -53.25
C MET A 139 -15.81 47.36 -53.13
N GLN A 140 -14.97 46.70 -53.93
CA GLN A 140 -14.74 45.26 -53.82
C GLN A 140 -14.14 44.88 -52.47
N ALA A 141 -13.14 45.62 -51.98
CA ALA A 141 -12.52 45.38 -50.69
C ALA A 141 -13.52 45.56 -49.52
N GLN A 142 -14.42 46.55 -49.61
CA GLN A 142 -15.50 46.75 -48.64
C GLN A 142 -16.48 45.57 -48.66
N ALA A 143 -16.90 45.12 -49.84
CA ALA A 143 -17.79 43.96 -49.98
C ALA A 143 -17.16 42.66 -49.43
N GLU A 144 -15.86 42.45 -49.62
CA GLU A 144 -15.15 41.31 -49.04
C GLU A 144 -15.07 41.39 -47.51
N THR A 145 -14.83 42.59 -46.98
CA THR A 145 -14.81 42.83 -45.52
C THR A 145 -16.16 42.55 -44.89
N GLU A 146 -17.26 42.96 -45.53
CA GLU A 146 -18.62 42.69 -45.05
C GLU A 146 -18.95 41.19 -45.10
N ARG A 147 -18.57 40.48 -46.16
CA ARG A 147 -18.73 39.03 -46.23
C ARG A 147 -18.00 38.32 -45.09
N GLN A 148 -16.77 38.72 -44.81
CA GLN A 148 -16.00 38.15 -43.69
C GLN A 148 -16.67 38.41 -42.34
N ARG A 149 -17.23 39.61 -42.12
CA ARG A 149 -17.97 39.94 -40.90
C ARG A 149 -19.21 39.05 -40.72
N VAL A 150 -20.00 38.85 -41.77
CA VAL A 150 -21.20 38.00 -41.72
C VAL A 150 -20.82 36.55 -41.38
N VAL A 151 -19.80 36.00 -42.04
CA VAL A 151 -19.31 34.64 -41.76
C VAL A 151 -18.83 34.50 -40.31
N TYR A 152 -18.11 35.50 -39.81
CA TYR A 152 -17.64 35.51 -38.42
C TYR A 152 -18.81 35.54 -37.41
N ASP A 153 -19.83 36.36 -37.67
CA ASP A 153 -21.00 36.47 -36.81
C ASP A 153 -21.83 35.17 -36.80
N GLU A 154 -21.95 34.49 -37.94
CA GLU A 154 -22.59 33.16 -38.04
C GLU A 154 -21.81 32.10 -37.24
N GLN A 155 -20.48 32.06 -37.38
CA GLN A 155 -19.64 31.14 -36.61
C GLN A 155 -19.75 31.40 -35.11
N LYS A 156 -19.77 32.67 -34.69
CA LYS A 156 -19.95 33.04 -33.28
C LYS A 156 -21.28 32.56 -32.73
N LYS A 157 -22.38 32.71 -33.48
CA LYS A 157 -23.72 32.22 -33.10
C LYS A 157 -23.75 30.69 -32.98
N LEU A 158 -23.17 29.98 -33.95
CA LEU A 158 -23.08 28.52 -33.93
C LEU A 158 -22.28 28.02 -32.72
N ALA A 159 -21.13 28.64 -32.43
CA ALA A 159 -20.31 28.29 -31.28
C ALA A 159 -21.05 28.52 -29.95
N GLN A 160 -21.78 29.64 -29.83
CA GLN A 160 -22.61 29.91 -28.65
C GLN A 160 -23.72 28.88 -28.46
N HIS A 161 -24.42 28.51 -29.54
CA HIS A 161 -25.46 27.49 -29.48
C HIS A 161 -24.88 26.12 -29.06
N GLN A 162 -23.76 25.71 -29.65
CA GLN A 162 -23.08 24.46 -29.27
C GLN A 162 -22.62 24.47 -27.80
N ALA A 163 -22.10 25.60 -27.31
CA ALA A 163 -21.71 25.74 -25.92
C ALA A 163 -22.92 25.60 -24.97
N GLN A 164 -24.06 26.19 -25.33
CA GLN A 164 -25.30 26.06 -24.56
C GLN A 164 -25.78 24.60 -24.53
N THR A 165 -25.86 23.92 -25.67
CA THR A 165 -26.26 22.50 -25.74
C THR A 165 -25.33 21.61 -24.91
N LYS A 166 -24.01 21.82 -25.01
CA LYS A 166 -23.02 21.09 -24.20
C LYS A 166 -23.22 21.33 -22.70
N SER A 167 -23.48 22.58 -22.30
CA SER A 167 -23.73 22.90 -20.89
C SER A 167 -25.00 22.25 -20.35
N GLN A 168 -26.04 22.12 -21.17
CA GLN A 168 -27.29 21.44 -20.79
C GLN A 168 -27.08 19.93 -20.65
N MET A 169 -26.36 19.31 -21.59
CA MET A 169 -26.04 17.88 -21.51
C MET A 169 -25.18 17.57 -20.28
N ALA A 170 -24.16 18.37 -19.99
CA ALA A 170 -23.32 18.19 -18.81
C ALA A 170 -24.12 18.27 -17.49
N ARG A 171 -25.05 19.23 -17.38
CA ARG A 171 -25.93 19.33 -16.20
C ARG A 171 -26.84 18.10 -16.05
N TYR A 172 -27.35 17.59 -17.15
CA TYR A 172 -28.19 16.40 -17.15
C TYR A 172 -27.40 15.14 -16.75
N GLU A 173 -26.18 14.99 -17.26
CA GLU A 173 -25.27 13.91 -16.88
C GLU A 173 -24.91 13.96 -15.39
N ASP A 174 -24.62 15.15 -14.85
CA ASP A 174 -24.38 15.35 -13.42
C ASP A 174 -25.58 14.96 -12.55
N GLU A 175 -26.79 15.33 -12.97
CA GLU A 175 -28.02 14.97 -12.25
C GLU A 175 -28.23 13.44 -12.26
N LEU A 176 -27.99 12.80 -13.39
CA LEU A 176 -28.12 11.36 -13.54
C LEU A 176 -27.04 10.61 -12.74
N ALA A 177 -25.82 11.14 -12.68
CA ALA A 177 -24.75 10.60 -11.86
C ALA A 177 -25.09 10.68 -10.36
N ARG A 178 -25.67 11.80 -9.89
CA ARG A 178 -26.15 11.93 -8.51
C ARG A 178 -27.24 10.91 -8.17
N LYS A 179 -28.19 10.68 -9.08
CA LYS A 179 -29.25 9.66 -8.90
C LYS A 179 -28.67 8.25 -8.84
N ARG A 180 -27.70 7.91 -9.72
CA ARG A 180 -27.00 6.61 -9.67
C ARG A 180 -26.25 6.41 -8.36
N MET A 181 -25.52 7.44 -7.90
CA MET A 181 -24.79 7.38 -6.63
C MET A 181 -25.73 7.22 -5.43
N GLN A 182 -26.90 7.88 -5.43
CA GLN A 182 -27.91 7.71 -4.39
C GLN A 182 -28.45 6.27 -4.37
N ALA A 183 -28.82 5.73 -5.53
CA ALA A 183 -29.31 4.36 -5.65
C ALA A 183 -28.26 3.32 -5.22
N GLU A 184 -26.99 3.50 -5.60
CA GLU A 184 -25.88 2.63 -5.17
C GLU A 184 -25.67 2.68 -3.66
N ASN A 185 -25.72 3.87 -3.06
CA ASN A 185 -25.59 4.03 -1.60
C ASN A 185 -26.74 3.35 -0.85
N GLU A 186 -27.97 3.46 -1.35
CA GLU A 186 -29.14 2.78 -0.77
C GLU A 186 -29.02 1.26 -0.88
N TYR A 187 -28.61 0.76 -2.05
CA TYR A 187 -28.37 -0.66 -2.26
C TYR A 187 -27.26 -1.21 -1.35
N GLN A 188 -26.16 -0.46 -1.17
CA GLN A 188 -25.09 -0.83 -0.23
C GLN A 188 -25.58 -0.87 1.21
N ARG A 189 -26.41 0.09 1.64
CA ARG A 189 -27.02 0.08 2.98
C ARG A 189 -27.90 -1.15 3.18
N ALA A 190 -28.72 -1.52 2.20
CA ALA A 190 -29.56 -2.71 2.26
C ALA A 190 -28.72 -3.99 2.37
N ARG A 191 -27.67 -4.13 1.54
CA ARG A 191 -26.75 -5.28 1.60
C ARG A 191 -26.02 -5.37 2.94
N ASN A 192 -25.57 -4.24 3.48
CA ASN A 192 -24.90 -4.21 4.79
C ASN A 192 -25.85 -4.61 5.92
N GLN A 193 -27.11 -4.18 5.88
CA GLN A 193 -28.13 -4.61 6.84
C GLN A 193 -28.40 -6.12 6.77
N GLU A 194 -28.42 -6.69 5.57
CA GLU A 194 -28.59 -8.14 5.37
C GLU A 194 -27.40 -8.94 5.91
N LEU A 195 -26.17 -8.47 5.66
CA LEU A 195 -24.96 -9.10 6.20
C LEU A 195 -24.92 -9.08 7.73
N VAL A 196 -25.33 -7.97 8.35
CA VAL A 196 -25.42 -7.88 9.82
C VAL A 196 -26.44 -8.86 10.36
N LYS A 197 -27.63 -8.98 9.74
CA LYS A 197 -28.65 -9.97 10.13
C LYS A 197 -28.12 -11.41 10.04
N LEU A 198 -27.46 -11.76 8.94
CA LEU A 198 -26.83 -13.08 8.77
C LEU A 198 -25.76 -13.34 9.83
N GLN A 199 -24.96 -12.32 10.17
CA GLN A 199 -23.95 -12.43 11.20
C GLN A 199 -24.58 -12.63 12.59
N GLU A 200 -25.65 -11.89 12.92
CA GLU A 200 -26.42 -12.06 14.15
C GLU A 200 -27.02 -13.46 14.24
N GLU A 201 -27.67 -13.95 13.18
CA GLU A 201 -28.21 -15.31 13.12
C GLU A 201 -27.13 -16.38 13.29
N SER A 202 -25.96 -16.19 12.68
CA SER A 202 -24.82 -17.11 12.85
C SER A 202 -24.30 -17.11 14.28
N SER A 203 -24.28 -15.94 14.94
CA SER A 203 -23.84 -15.80 16.33
C SER A 203 -24.80 -16.47 17.30
N ILE A 204 -26.10 -16.35 17.07
CA ILE A 204 -27.14 -17.01 17.87
C ILE A 204 -27.05 -18.53 17.70
N ARG A 205 -26.86 -19.04 16.47
CA ARG A 205 -26.65 -20.48 16.22
C ARG A 205 -25.39 -21.01 16.91
N LEU A 206 -24.30 -20.26 16.87
CA LEU A 206 -23.05 -20.64 17.54
C LEU A 206 -23.22 -20.67 19.07
N GLU A 207 -23.93 -19.68 19.63
CA GLU A 207 -24.19 -19.61 21.06
C GLU A 207 -25.10 -20.75 21.54
N GLN A 208 -26.12 -21.10 20.75
CA GLN A 208 -26.98 -22.26 21.01
C GLN A 208 -26.20 -23.58 20.94
N ALA A 209 -25.35 -23.75 19.92
CA ALA A 209 -24.49 -24.93 19.81
C ALA A 209 -23.53 -25.04 21.00
N ARG A 210 -22.94 -23.91 21.42
CA ARG A 210 -22.06 -23.87 22.60
C ARG A 210 -22.80 -24.27 23.87
N ARG A 211 -23.99 -23.73 24.12
CA ARG A 211 -24.81 -24.09 25.28
C ARG A 211 -25.16 -25.59 25.27
N ALA A 212 -25.54 -26.13 24.12
CA ALA A 212 -25.81 -27.57 23.98
C ALA A 212 -24.56 -28.43 24.26
N THR A 213 -23.38 -28.02 23.80
CA THR A 213 -22.13 -28.74 24.09
C THR A 213 -21.73 -28.63 25.57
N GLU A 214 -21.93 -27.49 26.21
CA GLU A 214 -21.66 -27.29 27.63
C GLU A 214 -22.59 -28.16 28.49
N GLU A 215 -23.87 -28.26 28.12
CA GLU A 215 -24.84 -29.15 28.77
C GLU A 215 -24.45 -30.63 28.62
N GLN A 216 -24.00 -31.06 27.42
CA GLN A 216 -23.51 -32.42 27.19
C GLN A 216 -22.27 -32.75 28.03
N ILE A 217 -21.30 -31.83 28.10
CA ILE A 217 -20.10 -32.00 28.92
C ILE A 217 -20.46 -32.07 30.40
N GLN A 218 -21.40 -31.24 30.88
CA GLN A 218 -21.87 -31.31 32.26
C GLN A 218 -22.62 -32.61 32.56
N ALA A 219 -23.41 -33.12 31.62
CA ALA A 219 -24.09 -34.40 31.76
C ALA A 219 -23.09 -35.56 31.85
N GLN A 220 -22.06 -35.56 30.99
CA GLN A 220 -20.97 -36.53 31.05
C GLN A 220 -20.23 -36.45 32.38
N ARG A 221 -19.85 -35.25 32.85
CA ARG A 221 -19.18 -35.07 34.15
C ARG A 221 -20.01 -35.60 35.31
N ARG A 222 -21.32 -35.33 35.32
CA ARG A 222 -22.25 -35.87 36.34
C ARG A 222 -22.31 -37.40 36.31
N GLN A 223 -22.23 -38.02 35.13
CA GLN A 223 -22.15 -39.48 35.02
C GLN A 223 -20.81 -40.01 35.56
N THR A 224 -19.68 -39.39 35.17
CA THR A 224 -18.36 -39.81 35.64
C THR A 224 -18.20 -39.63 37.16
N GLU A 225 -18.77 -38.57 37.73
CA GLU A 225 -18.78 -38.34 39.18
C GLU A 225 -19.64 -39.36 39.92
N ARG A 226 -20.77 -39.80 39.35
CA ARG A 226 -21.59 -40.87 39.93
C ARG A 226 -20.86 -42.20 39.92
N GLU A 227 -20.25 -42.58 38.79
CA GLU A 227 -19.45 -43.79 38.67
C GLU A 227 -18.27 -43.77 39.65
N LYS A 228 -17.57 -42.64 39.77
CA LYS A 228 -16.50 -42.47 40.76
C LYS A 228 -17.01 -42.60 42.20
N ALA A 229 -18.15 -42.00 42.52
CA ALA A 229 -18.74 -42.10 43.86
C ALA A 229 -19.17 -43.54 44.19
N GLU A 230 -19.60 -44.32 43.20
CA GLU A 230 -19.90 -45.75 43.36
C GLU A 230 -18.63 -46.57 43.62
N VAL A 231 -17.58 -46.36 42.83
CA VAL A 231 -16.25 -47.00 43.05
C VAL A 231 -15.66 -46.58 44.40
N GLU A 232 -15.78 -45.32 44.79
CA GLU A 232 -15.36 -44.82 46.10
C GLU A 232 -16.15 -45.50 47.23
N ARG A 233 -17.46 -45.72 47.08
CA ARG A 233 -18.24 -46.46 48.07
C ARG A 233 -17.82 -47.92 48.17
N GLU A 234 -17.51 -48.56 47.06
CA GLU A 234 -17.02 -49.94 47.03
C GLU A 234 -15.63 -50.05 47.69
N THR A 235 -14.72 -49.15 47.34
CA THR A 235 -13.38 -49.09 47.95
C THR A 235 -13.44 -48.75 49.43
N ILE A 236 -14.31 -47.84 49.87
CA ILE A 236 -14.55 -47.56 51.29
C ILE A 236 -15.12 -48.78 52.00
N ARG A 237 -16.03 -49.55 51.38
CA ARG A 237 -16.55 -50.80 51.98
C ARG A 237 -15.46 -51.86 52.14
N VAL A 238 -14.66 -52.10 51.10
CA VAL A 238 -13.55 -53.07 51.14
C VAL A 238 -12.48 -52.63 52.14
N ARG A 239 -12.12 -51.35 52.13
CA ARG A 239 -11.17 -50.77 53.08
C ARG A 239 -11.70 -50.81 54.50
N ALA A 240 -12.97 -50.52 54.73
CA ALA A 240 -13.58 -50.58 56.06
C ALA A 240 -13.63 -52.01 56.61
N MET A 241 -13.84 -53.03 55.76
CA MET A 241 -13.75 -54.44 56.18
C MET A 241 -12.30 -54.83 56.53
N ALA A 242 -11.34 -54.50 55.66
CA ALA A 242 -9.92 -54.78 55.92
C ALA A 242 -9.38 -54.02 57.15
N GLU A 243 -9.83 -52.78 57.35
CA GLU A 243 -9.46 -51.97 58.50
C GLU A 243 -10.21 -52.38 59.77
N ALA A 244 -11.44 -52.92 59.68
CA ALA A 244 -12.13 -53.52 60.81
C ALA A 244 -11.42 -54.82 61.27
N GLU A 245 -10.92 -55.63 60.34
CA GLU A 245 -10.09 -56.80 60.63
C GLU A 245 -8.74 -56.41 61.24
N GLY A 246 -8.09 -55.36 60.70
CA GLY A 246 -6.85 -54.79 61.25
C GLY A 246 -7.04 -54.16 62.62
N ARG A 247 -8.11 -53.37 62.83
CA ARG A 247 -8.44 -52.74 64.11
C ARG A 247 -8.89 -53.75 65.17
N ALA A 248 -9.55 -54.86 64.81
CA ALA A 248 -9.83 -55.93 65.76
C ALA A 248 -8.53 -56.60 66.28
N HIS A 249 -7.47 -56.56 65.47
CA HIS A 249 -6.17 -57.11 65.83
C HIS A 249 -5.29 -56.11 66.61
N GLU A 250 -5.34 -54.82 66.25
CA GLU A 250 -4.62 -53.74 66.95
C GLU A 250 -5.31 -53.30 68.25
N ALA A 251 -6.64 -53.32 68.33
CA ALA A 251 -7.38 -52.96 69.56
C ALA A 251 -7.07 -53.90 70.73
N LYS A 252 -6.76 -55.18 70.46
CA LYS A 252 -6.26 -56.11 71.48
C LYS A 252 -4.90 -55.71 72.05
N LEU A 253 -4.09 -54.94 71.31
CA LEU A 253 -2.73 -54.55 71.68
C LEU A 253 -2.64 -53.10 72.19
N ALA A 254 -3.57 -52.22 71.79
CA ALA A 254 -3.53 -50.79 72.07
C ALA A 254 -4.38 -50.33 73.28
N GLU A 255 -5.21 -51.20 73.86
CA GLU A 255 -6.12 -50.86 74.96
C GLU A 255 -5.40 -50.42 76.25
N GLU A 256 -4.15 -50.88 76.48
CA GLU A 256 -3.39 -50.54 77.69
C GLU A 256 -2.66 -49.18 77.63
N VAL A 257 -2.34 -48.66 76.45
CA VAL A 257 -1.44 -47.50 76.32
C VAL A 257 -2.20 -46.18 76.15
N ASN A 258 -3.36 -46.20 75.48
CA ASN A 258 -4.05 -44.97 75.07
C ASN A 258 -4.90 -44.31 76.18
N ARG A 259 -5.17 -45.02 77.29
CA ARG A 259 -5.96 -44.49 78.42
C ARG A 259 -5.22 -43.43 79.24
N ARG A 260 -3.89 -43.36 79.14
CA ARG A 260 -3.06 -42.40 79.90
C ARG A 260 -2.86 -41.07 79.18
N ILE A 261 -2.72 -41.08 77.86
CA ILE A 261 -2.31 -39.90 77.08
C ILE A 261 -3.49 -38.93 76.83
N LEU A 262 -4.72 -39.43 76.87
CA LEU A 262 -5.94 -38.65 76.58
C LEU A 262 -6.38 -37.69 77.71
N LYS A 263 -5.98 -37.95 78.96
CA LYS A 263 -6.33 -37.08 80.10
C LYS A 263 -5.51 -35.78 80.14
N ASP A 264 -4.30 -35.79 79.58
CA ASP A 264 -3.39 -34.66 79.70
C ASP A 264 -3.57 -33.60 78.59
N ARG A 265 -4.13 -33.97 77.43
CA ARG A 265 -4.38 -33.03 76.31
C ARG A 265 -5.65 -32.21 76.45
N ALA A 266 -6.70 -32.75 77.09
CA ALA A 266 -7.99 -32.08 77.19
C ALA A 266 -7.97 -30.80 78.05
N ASN A 267 -7.08 -30.73 79.04
CA ASN A 267 -7.05 -29.59 79.96
C ASN A 267 -6.24 -28.39 79.42
N ALA A 268 -5.40 -28.57 78.40
CA ALA A 268 -4.49 -27.52 77.91
C ALA A 268 -5.05 -26.67 76.74
N GLU A 269 -6.14 -27.09 76.10
CA GLU A 269 -6.67 -26.43 74.88
C GLU A 269 -7.85 -25.48 75.15
N MET A 270 -8.52 -25.60 76.30
CA MET A 270 -9.67 -24.75 76.66
C MET A 270 -9.30 -23.32 77.07
N GLU A 271 -8.08 -23.08 77.57
CA GLU A 271 -7.66 -21.74 78.04
C GLU A 271 -7.24 -20.79 76.90
N LYS A 272 -6.89 -21.32 75.72
CA LYS A 272 -6.39 -20.52 74.58
C LYS A 272 -7.48 -19.84 73.76
N TRP A 273 -8.71 -20.34 73.81
CA TRP A 273 -9.82 -19.86 72.95
C TRP A 273 -10.61 -18.70 73.55
N VAL A 274 -10.56 -18.52 74.87
CA VAL A 274 -11.33 -17.48 75.57
C VAL A 274 -10.66 -16.09 75.48
N SER A 275 -9.34 -16.02 75.31
CA SER A 275 -8.61 -14.75 75.21
C SER A 275 -8.59 -14.12 73.81
N ALA A 276 -8.85 -14.90 72.76
CA ALA A 276 -8.81 -14.43 71.37
C ALA A 276 -10.10 -13.72 70.92
N ILE A 277 -11.23 -13.95 71.60
CA ILE A 277 -12.54 -13.49 71.16
C ILE A 277 -12.86 -12.06 71.62
N ASN A 278 -12.29 -11.59 72.74
CA ASN A 278 -12.61 -10.26 73.31
C ASN A 278 -11.79 -9.09 72.74
N THR A 279 -10.79 -9.33 71.89
CA THR A 279 -9.90 -8.27 71.38
C THR A 279 -10.17 -7.85 69.93
N THR A 280 -11.11 -8.49 69.24
CA THR A 280 -11.32 -8.29 67.79
C THR A 280 -12.59 -7.51 67.40
N PHE A 281 -13.36 -6.97 68.35
CA PHE A 281 -14.65 -6.33 68.05
C PHE A 281 -14.81 -4.83 68.37
N GLU A 282 -13.74 -4.08 68.66
CA GLU A 282 -13.86 -2.65 69.04
C GLU A 282 -13.34 -1.59 68.03
N HIS A 283 -12.88 -1.94 66.82
CA HIS A 283 -12.25 -0.95 65.93
C HIS A 283 -12.86 -0.71 64.54
N ILE A 284 -13.99 -1.32 64.17
CA ILE A 284 -14.53 -1.21 62.79
C ILE A 284 -15.91 -0.52 62.70
N GLY A 285 -16.56 -0.19 63.83
CA GLY A 285 -17.98 0.26 63.81
C GLY A 285 -18.25 1.77 63.64
N GLY A 286 -17.27 2.66 63.87
CA GLY A 286 -17.55 4.10 64.11
C GLY A 286 -17.61 5.02 62.86
N GLY A 287 -16.91 4.68 61.78
CA GLY A 287 -16.72 5.62 60.65
C GLY A 287 -17.81 5.59 59.57
N LEU A 288 -18.52 4.47 59.42
CA LEU A 288 -19.45 4.28 58.29
C LEU A 288 -20.85 4.87 58.54
N ARG A 289 -21.29 4.97 59.80
CA ARG A 289 -22.64 5.46 60.16
C ARG A 289 -22.79 6.99 60.09
N ALA A 290 -21.69 7.74 60.16
CA ALA A 290 -21.71 9.20 60.07
C ALA A 290 -21.85 9.72 58.61
N VAL A 291 -21.56 8.89 57.61
CA VAL A 291 -21.67 9.25 56.18
C VAL A 291 -23.05 8.89 55.62
N LEU A 292 -23.74 7.92 56.22
CA LEU A 292 -25.08 7.47 55.82
C LEU A 292 -26.23 8.34 56.36
N THR A 293 -25.98 9.22 57.33
CA THR A 293 -27.02 10.01 58.01
C THR A 293 -27.12 11.47 57.54
N ASP A 294 -26.13 11.96 56.77
CA ASP A 294 -26.07 13.35 56.31
C ASP A 294 -26.34 13.44 54.80
N GLN A 295 -27.56 13.87 54.43
CA GLN A 295 -28.01 13.94 53.03
C GLN A 295 -27.12 14.82 52.15
N ASN A 296 -26.51 15.87 52.71
CA ASN A 296 -25.65 16.78 51.95
C ASN A 296 -24.30 16.12 51.61
N LYS A 297 -23.75 15.31 52.51
CA LYS A 297 -22.50 14.58 52.26
C LYS A 297 -22.71 13.41 51.30
N LEU A 298 -23.86 12.76 51.36
CA LEU A 298 -24.22 11.68 50.44
C LEU A 298 -24.36 12.19 48.99
N VAL A 299 -24.99 13.35 48.79
CA VAL A 299 -25.10 13.98 47.45
C VAL A 299 -23.73 14.34 46.88
N VAL A 300 -22.80 14.84 47.69
CA VAL A 300 -21.43 15.15 47.23
C VAL A 300 -20.66 13.89 46.86
N VAL A 301 -20.79 12.80 47.64
CA VAL A 301 -20.13 11.52 47.35
C VAL A 301 -20.73 10.89 46.10
N VAL A 302 -22.05 10.83 45.97
CA VAL A 302 -22.72 10.29 44.77
C VAL A 302 -22.41 11.16 43.56
N GLY A 303 -22.47 12.48 43.68
CA GLY A 303 -22.10 13.43 42.62
C GLY A 303 -20.65 13.28 42.19
N GLY A 304 -19.71 13.11 43.13
CA GLY A 304 -18.30 12.86 42.85
C GLY A 304 -18.05 11.53 42.13
N VAL A 305 -18.69 10.44 42.58
CA VAL A 305 -18.59 9.12 41.94
C VAL A 305 -19.20 9.15 40.54
N THR A 306 -20.32 9.83 40.35
CA THR A 306 -21.00 9.93 39.04
C THR A 306 -20.20 10.79 38.07
N ALA A 307 -19.62 11.92 38.53
CA ALA A 307 -18.75 12.76 37.72
C ALA A 307 -17.45 12.04 37.32
N LEU A 308 -16.87 11.24 38.22
CA LEU A 308 -15.73 10.38 37.91
C LEU A 308 -16.09 9.31 36.88
N ALA A 309 -17.23 8.64 37.04
CA ALA A 309 -17.71 7.63 36.09
C ALA A 309 -17.97 8.25 34.71
N ALA A 310 -18.62 9.41 34.65
CA ALA A 310 -18.87 10.15 33.42
C ALA A 310 -17.57 10.66 32.77
N GLY A 311 -16.62 11.17 33.56
CA GLY A 311 -15.30 11.59 33.09
C GLY A 311 -14.48 10.44 32.50
N ILE A 312 -14.50 9.27 33.14
CA ILE A 312 -13.83 8.05 32.65
C ILE A 312 -14.51 7.53 31.38
N TYR A 313 -15.85 7.54 31.32
CA TYR A 313 -16.60 7.05 30.16
C TYR A 313 -16.40 7.95 28.92
N THR A 314 -16.50 9.27 29.10
CA THR A 314 -16.31 10.24 28.01
C THR A 314 -14.88 10.26 27.47
N THR A 315 -13.86 10.14 28.33
CA THR A 315 -12.47 10.03 27.87
C THR A 315 -12.19 8.70 27.19
N ARG A 316 -12.74 7.59 27.69
CA ARG A 316 -12.54 6.26 27.10
C ARG A 316 -13.12 6.17 25.69
N GLU A 317 -14.35 6.64 25.48
CA GLU A 317 -14.97 6.55 24.15
C GLU A 317 -14.58 7.69 23.21
N GLY A 318 -14.29 8.88 23.74
CA GLY A 318 -13.67 9.97 22.96
C GLY A 318 -12.30 9.56 22.43
N ALA A 319 -11.46 8.91 23.25
CA ALA A 319 -10.18 8.40 22.81
C ALA A 319 -10.33 7.30 21.75
N ARG A 320 -11.30 6.39 21.88
CA ARG A 320 -11.49 5.29 20.91
C ARG A 320 -11.82 5.78 19.50
N VAL A 321 -12.71 6.77 19.38
CA VAL A 321 -13.11 7.34 18.07
C VAL A 321 -11.95 8.12 17.43
N ILE A 322 -11.24 8.92 18.23
CA ILE A 322 -10.07 9.67 17.76
C ILE A 322 -8.94 8.69 17.35
N TRP A 323 -8.73 7.61 18.10
CA TRP A 323 -7.68 6.62 17.82
C TRP A 323 -7.89 5.89 16.50
N SER A 324 -9.13 5.50 16.18
CA SER A 324 -9.46 4.82 14.92
C SER A 324 -9.22 5.70 13.69
N TYR A 325 -9.50 7.00 13.79
CA TYR A 325 -9.27 7.95 12.69
C TYR A 325 -7.78 8.24 12.47
N VAL A 326 -7.01 8.31 13.57
CA VAL A 326 -5.55 8.53 13.55
C VAL A 326 -4.81 7.31 12.97
N ASP A 327 -5.20 6.09 13.35
CA ASP A 327 -4.63 4.84 12.79
C ASP A 327 -4.81 4.76 11.26
N ARG A 328 -5.94 5.26 10.73
CA ARG A 328 -6.22 5.22 9.29
C ARG A 328 -5.41 6.22 8.45
N ILE A 329 -5.01 7.34 9.05
CA ILE A 329 -4.29 8.42 8.36
C ILE A 329 -2.77 8.29 8.56
N LEU A 330 -2.33 7.74 9.69
CA LEU A 330 -0.92 7.73 10.10
C LEU A 330 -0.34 6.32 10.32
N GLY A 331 -1.16 5.27 10.24
CA GLY A 331 -0.74 3.89 10.44
C GLY A 331 0.07 3.31 9.28
N GLN A 332 0.93 2.36 9.60
CA GLN A 332 1.67 1.53 8.65
C GLN A 332 0.69 0.74 7.75
N PRO A 333 0.87 0.74 6.41
CA PRO A 333 0.07 -0.06 5.50
C PRO A 333 0.09 -1.55 5.86
N SER A 334 -1.04 -2.24 5.69
CA SER A 334 -1.22 -3.66 6.03
C SER A 334 -0.31 -4.63 5.26
N LEU A 335 0.27 -4.18 4.14
CA LEU A 335 1.21 -4.96 3.33
C LEU A 335 2.63 -5.02 3.94
N ILE A 336 2.94 -4.15 4.90
CA ILE A 336 4.29 -4.06 5.46
C ILE A 336 4.41 -4.99 6.67
N ARG A 337 5.27 -6.00 6.57
CA ARG A 337 5.60 -6.91 7.67
C ARG A 337 6.51 -6.27 8.71
N GLU A 338 7.48 -5.49 8.26
CA GLU A 338 8.45 -4.83 9.13
C GLU A 338 8.81 -3.44 8.58
N SER A 339 9.00 -2.45 9.45
CA SER A 339 9.56 -1.17 9.05
C SER A 339 10.47 -0.57 10.10
N SER A 340 11.51 0.14 9.67
CA SER A 340 12.31 1.00 10.56
C SER A 340 11.56 2.28 10.96
N LYS A 341 10.52 2.64 10.20
CA LYS A 341 9.56 3.69 10.58
C LYS A 341 8.75 3.19 11.76
N GLY A 342 8.72 3.96 12.85
CA GLY A 342 7.84 3.67 13.97
C GLY A 342 6.38 3.61 13.48
N LYS A 343 5.60 2.66 14.01
CA LYS A 343 4.19 2.44 13.67
C LYS A 343 3.33 3.71 13.78
N TYR A 344 3.82 4.70 14.53
CA TYR A 344 3.26 6.04 14.69
C TYR A 344 4.34 7.11 14.50
N PRO A 345 4.07 8.22 13.80
CA PRO A 345 5.06 9.29 13.57
C PRO A 345 5.55 9.97 14.85
N TRP A 346 4.84 9.83 15.98
CA TRP A 346 5.15 10.50 17.25
C TRP A 346 5.95 9.62 18.23
N SER A 347 6.09 8.31 17.95
CA SER A 347 6.84 7.39 18.83
C SER A 347 8.34 7.75 18.92
N GLY A 348 8.87 8.41 17.89
CA GLY A 348 10.24 8.93 17.86
C GLY A 348 10.45 10.27 18.57
N VAL A 349 9.37 10.98 18.96
CA VAL A 349 9.44 12.31 19.60
C VAL A 349 9.49 12.17 21.13
N PHE A 350 8.65 11.30 21.71
CA PHE A 350 8.66 11.03 23.16
C PHE A 350 9.97 10.42 23.66
N THR A 351 10.62 9.58 22.85
CA THR A 351 11.90 8.93 23.18
C THR A 351 13.11 9.87 23.11
N ARG A 352 12.97 11.04 22.47
CA ARG A 352 14.06 12.02 22.31
C ARG A 352 14.04 13.09 23.43
N SER A 353 12.88 13.55 23.85
CA SER A 353 12.74 14.54 24.94
C SER A 353 13.05 13.97 26.34
N PHE A 354 12.94 12.65 26.54
CA PHE A 354 13.33 12.01 27.81
C PHE A 354 14.83 11.67 27.89
N ARG A 355 15.60 11.76 26.79
CA ARG A 355 17.06 11.52 26.80
C ARG A 355 17.89 12.77 27.15
N THR A 356 17.30 13.96 27.08
CA THR A 356 17.97 15.22 27.45
C THR A 356 17.86 15.57 28.94
N LEU A 357 17.08 14.80 29.72
CA LEU A 357 16.91 15.02 31.17
C LEU A 357 17.53 13.90 32.04
N SER A 358 18.17 12.89 31.44
CA SER A 358 18.92 11.85 32.16
C SER A 358 20.42 11.85 31.82
N SER A 359 20.97 13.04 31.52
CA SER A 359 22.41 13.23 31.35
C SER A 359 23.09 13.26 32.72
N GLY A 360 23.38 12.09 33.28
CA GLY A 360 24.04 12.02 34.57
C GLY A 360 24.25 10.62 35.16
N ALA A 361 24.27 9.54 34.38
CA ALA A 361 24.85 8.26 34.81
C ALA A 361 24.94 7.25 33.66
N ASN A 362 26.11 6.63 33.54
CA ASN A 362 26.36 5.38 32.82
C ASN A 362 26.23 5.40 31.29
N LYS A 363 27.29 5.91 30.66
CA LYS A 363 27.67 5.62 29.27
C LYS A 363 28.14 4.16 29.18
N GLY A 364 27.21 3.22 29.32
CA GLY A 364 27.43 1.80 29.06
C GLY A 364 27.59 1.60 27.56
N SER A 365 28.80 1.25 27.13
CA SER A 365 29.18 0.96 25.77
C SER A 365 28.21 -0.06 25.14
N ALA A 366 27.48 0.39 24.11
CA ALA A 366 27.01 -0.54 23.10
C ALA A 366 28.27 -1.06 22.40
N SER A 367 28.51 -2.36 22.58
CA SER A 367 29.61 -3.12 21.98
C SER A 367 29.80 -2.73 20.51
N LYS A 368 30.82 -1.91 20.24
CA LYS A 368 31.48 -1.81 18.95
C LYS A 368 32.43 -3.00 18.89
N ASN A 369 31.97 -4.12 18.35
CA ASN A 369 32.83 -5.18 17.86
C ASN A 369 32.10 -5.88 16.71
N GLY A 370 32.64 -5.75 15.49
CA GLY A 370 32.13 -6.42 14.29
C GLY A 370 32.13 -5.49 13.07
N ASN A 371 33.05 -5.73 12.15
CA ASN A 371 33.23 -5.01 10.88
C ASN A 371 31.92 -4.77 10.14
N GLY A 372 31.59 -3.50 9.87
CA GLY A 372 30.83 -3.04 8.69
C GLY A 372 29.41 -3.54 8.44
N PHE A 373 29.09 -4.83 8.55
CA PHE A 373 27.91 -5.51 7.99
C PHE A 373 27.23 -6.43 9.02
N GLY A 374 26.97 -5.93 10.24
CA GLY A 374 26.18 -6.67 11.24
C GLY A 374 26.53 -8.16 11.41
N ASP A 375 25.49 -8.98 11.65
CA ASP A 375 25.55 -10.45 11.73
C ASP A 375 25.53 -11.13 10.34
N VAL A 376 25.71 -10.39 9.24
CA VAL A 376 25.47 -10.88 7.87
C VAL A 376 26.78 -11.24 7.17
N ILE A 377 26.99 -12.54 6.95
CA ILE A 377 28.16 -13.06 6.25
C ILE A 377 27.77 -13.35 4.79
N LEU A 378 28.45 -12.70 3.86
CA LEU A 378 28.26 -12.84 2.41
C LEU A 378 29.60 -13.08 1.73
N HIS A 379 29.54 -13.51 0.47
CA HIS A 379 30.74 -13.62 -0.35
C HIS A 379 31.47 -12.27 -0.48
N PRO A 380 32.81 -12.21 -0.38
CA PRO A 380 33.55 -10.95 -0.31
C PRO A 380 33.27 -9.99 -1.47
N SER A 381 33.10 -10.51 -2.69
CA SER A 381 32.76 -9.69 -3.87
C SER A 381 31.37 -9.06 -3.75
N LEU A 382 30.39 -9.84 -3.30
CA LEU A 382 29.01 -9.40 -3.10
C LEU A 382 28.95 -8.38 -1.95
N GLN A 383 29.64 -8.65 -0.84
CA GLN A 383 29.72 -7.73 0.30
C GLN A 383 30.30 -6.37 -0.13
N LYS A 384 31.38 -6.37 -0.91
CA LYS A 384 31.98 -5.15 -1.45
C LYS A 384 31.03 -4.42 -2.40
N ARG A 385 30.28 -5.16 -3.24
CA ARG A 385 29.28 -4.56 -4.15
C ARG A 385 28.12 -3.92 -3.38
N ILE A 386 27.59 -4.59 -2.36
CA ILE A 386 26.52 -4.04 -1.50
C ILE A 386 27.04 -2.81 -0.74
N GLU A 387 28.29 -2.80 -0.29
CA GLU A 387 28.89 -1.61 0.33
C GLU A 387 28.99 -0.43 -0.63
N GLN A 388 29.47 -0.68 -1.86
CA GLN A 388 29.54 0.34 -2.90
C GLN A 388 28.15 0.89 -3.23
N LEU A 389 27.15 0.02 -3.37
CA LEU A 389 25.77 0.41 -3.59
C LEU A 389 25.22 1.22 -2.40
N ALA A 390 25.48 0.78 -1.17
CA ALA A 390 25.00 1.48 0.01
C ALA A 390 25.58 2.91 0.10
N ASN A 391 26.87 3.06 -0.20
CA ASN A 391 27.56 4.34 -0.27
C ASN A 391 27.05 5.20 -1.43
N ALA A 392 26.86 4.59 -2.61
CA ALA A 392 26.28 5.27 -3.76
C ALA A 392 24.88 5.79 -3.44
N THR A 393 24.01 4.98 -2.84
CA THR A 393 22.67 5.39 -2.40
C THR A 393 22.71 6.51 -1.36
N ALA A 394 23.64 6.45 -0.40
CA ALA A 394 23.84 7.52 0.58
C ALA A 394 24.24 8.85 -0.09
N ASN A 395 25.15 8.78 -1.06
CA ASN A 395 25.62 9.94 -1.82
C ASN A 395 24.54 10.47 -2.78
N THR A 396 23.79 9.61 -3.45
CA THR A 396 22.66 9.97 -4.30
C THR A 396 21.64 10.80 -3.53
N LYS A 397 21.36 10.40 -2.28
CA LYS A 397 20.48 11.15 -1.39
C LYS A 397 21.04 12.54 -1.05
N SER A 398 22.35 12.66 -0.74
CA SER A 398 22.94 13.96 -0.43
C SER A 398 22.95 14.90 -1.63
N HIS A 399 23.03 14.36 -2.85
CA HIS A 399 23.03 15.12 -4.11
C HIS A 399 21.64 15.22 -4.78
N GLN A 400 20.56 14.74 -4.13
CA GLN A 400 19.19 14.75 -4.65
C GLN A 400 19.03 14.13 -6.05
N ALA A 401 19.88 13.15 -6.37
CA ALA A 401 19.79 12.37 -7.59
C ALA A 401 18.72 11.25 -7.44
N PRO A 402 18.16 10.76 -8.55
CA PRO A 402 17.24 9.62 -8.52
C PRO A 402 17.92 8.36 -7.97
N PHE A 403 17.18 7.57 -7.19
CA PHE A 403 17.63 6.28 -6.70
C PHE A 403 17.64 5.22 -7.80
N ARG A 404 18.40 4.14 -7.56
CA ARG A 404 18.49 2.97 -8.43
C ARG A 404 17.69 1.82 -7.84
N ASN A 405 16.91 1.14 -8.66
CA ASN A 405 16.19 -0.06 -8.28
C ASN A 405 17.10 -1.29 -8.37
N MET A 406 16.92 -2.23 -7.45
CA MET A 406 17.79 -3.40 -7.30
C MET A 406 16.99 -4.71 -7.36
N LEU A 407 17.55 -5.74 -7.99
CA LEU A 407 17.02 -7.10 -7.97
C LEU A 407 18.01 -8.04 -7.28
N PHE A 408 17.55 -8.73 -6.24
CA PHE A 408 18.30 -9.72 -5.49
C PHE A 408 17.80 -11.11 -5.90
N TYR A 409 18.65 -11.91 -6.53
CA TYR A 409 18.27 -13.25 -6.95
C TYR A 409 19.24 -14.31 -6.40
N GLY A 410 18.77 -15.54 -6.33
CA GLY A 410 19.57 -16.69 -5.89
C GLY A 410 18.75 -17.66 -5.06
N PRO A 411 19.34 -18.77 -4.58
CA PRO A 411 18.64 -19.78 -3.80
C PRO A 411 17.98 -19.23 -2.52
N PRO A 412 16.94 -19.89 -2.01
CA PRO A 412 16.28 -19.45 -0.78
C PRO A 412 17.21 -19.63 0.44
N GLY A 413 17.18 -18.67 1.36
CA GLY A 413 17.97 -18.76 2.60
C GLY A 413 19.44 -18.33 2.49
N THR A 414 19.82 -17.62 1.42
CA THR A 414 21.15 -17.00 1.24
C THR A 414 21.29 -15.60 1.84
N GLY A 415 20.27 -15.12 2.56
CA GLY A 415 20.34 -13.86 3.31
C GLY A 415 19.93 -12.59 2.54
N LYS A 416 19.24 -12.71 1.40
CA LYS A 416 18.73 -11.58 0.59
C LYS A 416 18.02 -10.49 1.43
N THR A 417 17.06 -10.90 2.27
CA THR A 417 16.29 -10.01 3.15
C THR A 417 17.16 -9.32 4.21
N MET A 418 18.16 -10.04 4.77
CA MET A 418 19.08 -9.46 5.75
C MET A 418 20.04 -8.46 5.10
N ALA A 419 20.54 -8.77 3.90
CA ALA A 419 21.39 -7.89 3.13
C ALA A 419 20.68 -6.58 2.75
N ALA A 420 19.39 -6.64 2.39
CA ALA A 420 18.58 -5.45 2.13
C ALA A 420 18.45 -4.53 3.36
N ARG A 421 18.27 -5.13 4.54
CA ARG A 421 18.19 -4.40 5.81
C ARG A 421 19.51 -3.70 6.14
N GLU A 422 20.63 -4.40 5.99
CA GLU A 422 21.97 -3.83 6.17
C GLU A 422 22.25 -2.73 5.15
N LEU A 423 21.87 -2.90 3.89
CA LEU A 423 22.00 -1.86 2.85
C LEU A 423 21.22 -0.61 3.25
N ALA A 424 19.95 -0.74 3.65
CA ALA A 424 19.15 0.40 4.09
C ALA A 424 19.78 1.13 5.30
N GLN A 425 20.29 0.35 6.27
CA GLN A 425 20.94 0.89 7.46
C GLN A 425 22.22 1.66 7.12
N LYS A 426 23.09 1.09 6.27
CA LYS A 426 24.32 1.74 5.80
C LYS A 426 24.05 2.99 4.96
N SER A 427 23.03 2.93 4.09
CA SER A 427 22.61 4.07 3.27
C SER A 427 21.92 5.18 4.05
N GLY A 428 21.55 4.92 5.32
CA GLY A 428 20.84 5.87 6.18
C GLY A 428 19.38 6.12 5.75
N LEU A 429 18.81 5.22 4.96
CA LEU A 429 17.41 5.21 4.53
C LEU A 429 16.52 4.54 5.57
N ASP A 430 15.22 4.83 5.52
CA ASP A 430 14.25 3.99 6.23
C ASP A 430 14.04 2.67 5.47
N TYR A 431 13.65 1.60 6.17
CA TYR A 431 13.42 0.27 5.63
C TYR A 431 11.94 -0.10 5.76
N ALA A 432 11.38 -0.74 4.73
CA ALA A 432 10.09 -1.42 4.79
C ALA A 432 10.17 -2.76 4.05
N LEU A 433 9.65 -3.81 4.69
CA LEU A 433 9.55 -5.17 4.16
C LEU A 433 8.11 -5.49 3.78
N MET A 434 7.89 -5.88 2.53
CA MET A 434 6.66 -6.49 2.03
C MET A 434 7.02 -7.88 1.48
N THR A 435 6.08 -8.83 1.50
CA THR A 435 6.23 -10.11 0.81
C THR A 435 5.21 -10.21 -0.31
N GLY A 436 5.63 -10.65 -1.49
CA GLY A 436 4.78 -10.78 -2.67
C GLY A 436 3.61 -11.75 -2.47
N GLY A 437 3.80 -12.80 -1.67
CA GLY A 437 2.73 -13.72 -1.28
C GLY A 437 1.54 -13.06 -0.57
N ASP A 438 1.73 -11.89 0.06
CA ASP A 438 0.64 -11.16 0.74
C ASP A 438 -0.25 -10.37 -0.23
N VAL A 439 0.17 -10.22 -1.49
CA VAL A 439 -0.55 -9.45 -2.51
C VAL A 439 -1.71 -10.27 -3.10
N ALA A 440 -1.52 -11.57 -3.34
CA ALA A 440 -2.53 -12.41 -3.96
C ALA A 440 -3.85 -12.54 -3.14
N PRO A 441 -3.82 -12.72 -1.80
CA PRO A 441 -5.03 -12.79 -0.97
C PRO A 441 -5.87 -11.51 -0.97
N LEU A 442 -5.30 -10.36 -1.34
CA LEU A 442 -6.02 -9.08 -1.35
C LEU A 442 -6.99 -8.94 -2.54
N GLY A 443 -6.86 -9.77 -3.57
CA GLY A 443 -7.72 -9.72 -4.75
C GLY A 443 -7.74 -8.32 -5.40
N SER A 444 -8.94 -7.78 -5.63
CA SER A 444 -9.11 -6.43 -6.20
C SER A 444 -8.59 -5.28 -5.33
N GLN A 445 -8.45 -5.50 -4.01
CA GLN A 445 -7.92 -4.47 -3.11
C GLN A 445 -6.40 -4.29 -3.23
N ALA A 446 -5.69 -5.22 -3.87
CA ALA A 446 -4.25 -5.19 -4.03
C ALA A 446 -3.76 -3.87 -4.65
N VAL A 447 -4.43 -3.38 -5.70
CA VAL A 447 -4.10 -2.13 -6.40
C VAL A 447 -4.12 -0.94 -5.44
N THR A 448 -5.22 -0.77 -4.71
CA THR A 448 -5.39 0.31 -3.73
C THR A 448 -4.34 0.25 -2.64
N LYS A 449 -4.03 -0.94 -2.14
CA LYS A 449 -3.03 -1.15 -1.07
C LYS A 449 -1.61 -0.88 -1.55
N ILE A 450 -1.26 -1.25 -2.78
CA ILE A 450 0.03 -0.92 -3.40
C ILE A 450 0.17 0.61 -3.54
N HIS A 451 -0.85 1.31 -4.03
CA HIS A 451 -0.80 2.78 -4.09
C HIS A 451 -0.64 3.43 -2.71
N GLN A 452 -1.39 2.98 -1.70
CA GLN A 452 -1.25 3.45 -0.32
C GLN A 452 0.16 3.20 0.24
N LEU A 453 0.76 2.05 -0.08
CA LEU A 453 2.13 1.70 0.32
C LEU A 453 3.15 2.70 -0.26
N PHE A 454 3.08 2.97 -1.57
CA PHE A 454 3.97 3.92 -2.22
C PHE A 454 3.75 5.35 -1.70
N ASP A 455 2.51 5.78 -1.48
CA ASP A 455 2.23 7.12 -0.93
C ASP A 455 2.72 7.26 0.51
N TRP A 456 2.63 6.19 1.32
CA TRP A 456 3.22 6.15 2.66
C TRP A 456 4.77 6.14 2.63
N ALA A 457 5.36 5.46 1.65
CA ALA A 457 6.79 5.40 1.46
C ALA A 457 7.37 6.78 1.09
N LYS A 458 6.73 7.50 0.16
CA LYS A 458 7.10 8.88 -0.25
C LYS A 458 7.08 9.88 0.91
N LYS A 459 6.24 9.67 1.93
CA LYS A 459 6.20 10.51 3.14
C LYS A 459 7.45 10.38 4.03
N SER A 460 8.39 9.49 3.71
CA SER A 460 9.64 9.34 4.47
C SER A 460 10.58 10.53 4.27
N ARG A 461 10.94 11.22 5.36
CA ARG A 461 11.94 12.31 5.30
C ARG A 461 13.36 11.81 5.01
N ARG A 462 13.65 10.54 5.32
CA ARG A 462 14.98 9.96 5.14
C ARG A 462 15.12 9.28 3.78
N GLY A 463 14.09 9.28 2.94
CA GLY A 463 13.95 8.30 1.86
C GLY A 463 13.68 6.90 2.42
N LEU A 464 13.17 6.00 1.61
CA LEU A 464 12.77 4.66 2.03
C LEU A 464 13.21 3.60 1.04
N LEU A 465 13.90 2.57 1.54
CA LEU A 465 14.11 1.32 0.83
C LEU A 465 12.91 0.42 1.05
N LEU A 466 12.14 0.21 -0.02
CA LEU A 466 11.03 -0.74 -0.07
C LEU A 466 11.56 -2.07 -0.58
N PHE A 467 11.68 -3.04 0.33
CA PHE A 467 12.09 -4.39 0.01
C PHE A 467 10.86 -5.28 -0.19
N ILE A 468 10.77 -5.93 -1.36
CA ILE A 468 9.71 -6.87 -1.71
C ILE A 468 10.33 -8.26 -1.81
N ASP A 469 10.09 -9.08 -0.80
CA ASP A 469 10.51 -10.49 -0.78
C ASP A 469 9.53 -11.36 -1.58
N GLU A 470 9.97 -12.47 -2.15
CA GLU A 470 9.13 -13.36 -2.99
C GLU A 470 8.36 -12.58 -4.07
N ALA A 471 9.05 -11.67 -4.75
CA ALA A 471 8.45 -10.79 -5.74
C ALA A 471 7.89 -11.58 -6.95
N ASP A 472 8.44 -12.76 -7.22
CA ASP A 472 7.93 -13.74 -8.18
C ASP A 472 6.47 -14.16 -7.89
N ALA A 473 5.97 -14.08 -6.66
CA ALA A 473 4.59 -14.46 -6.34
C ALA A 473 3.51 -13.64 -7.09
N PHE A 474 3.81 -12.40 -7.51
CA PHE A 474 2.86 -11.55 -8.24
C PHE A 474 3.46 -10.80 -9.44
N LEU A 475 4.77 -10.94 -9.69
CA LEU A 475 5.46 -10.30 -10.82
C LEU A 475 5.85 -11.27 -11.94
N CYS A 476 5.20 -12.45 -12.02
CA CYS A 476 5.44 -13.40 -13.11
C CYS A 476 5.03 -12.88 -14.49
N GLU A 477 5.65 -13.41 -15.55
CA GLU A 477 5.29 -13.14 -16.94
C GLU A 477 3.79 -13.37 -17.23
N ARG A 478 3.17 -12.41 -17.94
CA ARG A 478 1.73 -12.40 -18.28
C ARG A 478 1.25 -13.61 -19.08
N ASN A 479 2.17 -14.24 -19.83
CA ASN A 479 1.89 -15.21 -20.88
C ASN A 479 2.11 -16.68 -20.48
N LYS A 480 2.79 -16.97 -19.35
CA LYS A 480 3.24 -18.35 -19.05
C LYS A 480 2.26 -19.20 -18.25
N THR A 481 1.32 -18.64 -17.47
CA THR A 481 0.36 -19.42 -16.64
C THR A 481 -0.84 -18.55 -16.20
N TYR A 482 -1.93 -19.18 -15.73
CA TYR A 482 -3.15 -18.66 -15.08
C TYR A 482 -2.94 -17.54 -14.01
N MET A 483 -2.35 -16.40 -14.38
CA MET A 483 -2.32 -15.24 -13.51
C MET A 483 -3.75 -14.75 -13.32
N SER A 484 -4.15 -14.63 -12.06
CA SER A 484 -5.42 -13.99 -11.70
C SER A 484 -5.43 -12.55 -12.23
N GLU A 485 -6.59 -12.07 -12.65
CA GLU A 485 -6.81 -10.68 -13.03
C GLU A 485 -6.35 -9.72 -11.92
N ALA A 486 -6.52 -10.12 -10.65
CA ALA A 486 -6.05 -9.39 -9.49
C ALA A 486 -4.51 -9.24 -9.46
N GLN A 487 -3.77 -10.31 -9.78
CA GLN A 487 -2.30 -10.27 -9.83
C GLN A 487 -1.80 -9.41 -10.98
N ARG A 488 -2.44 -9.51 -12.16
CA ARG A 488 -2.14 -8.64 -13.32
C ARG A 488 -2.37 -7.17 -12.99
N SER A 489 -3.47 -6.87 -12.30
CA SER A 489 -3.79 -5.52 -11.85
C SER A 489 -2.78 -5.00 -10.82
N ALA A 490 -2.33 -5.85 -9.88
CA ALA A 490 -1.30 -5.53 -8.91
C ALA A 490 0.07 -5.26 -9.56
N LEU A 491 0.48 -6.10 -10.53
CA LEU A 491 1.67 -5.90 -11.35
C LEU A 491 1.62 -4.55 -12.07
N ASN A 492 0.51 -4.26 -12.76
CA ASN A 492 0.32 -2.98 -13.44
C ASN A 492 0.35 -1.79 -12.47
N ALA A 493 -0.19 -1.94 -11.26
CA ALA A 493 -0.14 -0.90 -10.23
C ALA A 493 1.30 -0.63 -9.74
N LEU A 494 2.12 -1.68 -9.60
CA LEU A 494 3.53 -1.55 -9.27
C LEU A 494 4.29 -0.87 -10.41
N LEU A 495 4.09 -1.32 -11.65
CA LEU A 495 4.67 -0.69 -12.85
C LEU A 495 4.22 0.78 -12.96
N PHE A 496 2.97 1.11 -12.67
CA PHE A 496 2.57 2.52 -12.68
C PHE A 496 3.38 3.37 -11.69
N ARG A 497 3.75 2.82 -10.53
CA ARG A 497 4.53 3.54 -9.51
C ARG A 497 6.05 3.50 -9.72
N THR A 498 6.56 2.57 -10.52
CA THR A 498 7.98 2.43 -10.85
C THR A 498 8.32 2.91 -12.26
N GLY A 499 7.41 3.63 -12.92
CA GLY A 499 7.62 4.15 -14.28
C GLY A 499 8.72 5.21 -14.36
N ASP A 500 8.79 6.06 -13.34
CA ASP A 500 9.83 7.09 -13.22
C ASP A 500 10.78 6.75 -12.08
N GLN A 501 12.06 7.13 -12.26
CA GLN A 501 13.05 7.00 -11.21
C GLN A 501 12.73 7.95 -10.04
N SER A 502 12.54 7.38 -8.85
CA SER A 502 12.11 8.12 -7.66
C SER A 502 13.31 8.66 -6.88
N LYS A 503 13.19 9.89 -6.36
CA LYS A 503 14.16 10.48 -5.42
C LYS A 503 13.91 10.11 -3.96
N ASP A 504 12.75 9.52 -3.68
CA ASP A 504 12.30 9.24 -2.31
C ASP A 504 12.34 7.74 -1.98
N ILE A 505 12.24 6.87 -2.98
CA ILE A 505 12.06 5.43 -2.81
C ILE A 505 13.13 4.67 -3.58
N VAL A 506 13.82 3.76 -2.89
CA VAL A 506 14.64 2.69 -3.49
C VAL A 506 13.79 1.43 -3.52
N LEU A 507 13.56 0.84 -4.69
CA LEU A 507 12.90 -0.47 -4.77
C LEU A 507 13.96 -1.57 -4.78
N ALA A 508 13.85 -2.53 -3.87
CA ALA A 508 14.68 -3.73 -3.85
C ALA A 508 13.77 -4.97 -3.93
N LEU A 509 13.82 -5.70 -5.04
CA LEU A 509 13.04 -6.90 -5.28
C LEU A 509 13.87 -8.13 -4.96
N ALA A 510 13.31 -9.15 -4.32
CA ALA A 510 13.96 -10.45 -4.16
C ALA A 510 13.15 -11.57 -4.79
N THR A 511 13.83 -12.43 -5.55
CA THR A 511 13.24 -13.59 -6.22
C THR A 511 14.16 -14.81 -6.10
N ASN A 512 13.57 -16.00 -6.10
CA ASN A 512 14.34 -17.24 -6.26
C ASN A 512 14.41 -17.69 -7.73
N ARG A 513 13.52 -17.13 -8.57
CA ARG A 513 13.36 -17.49 -9.99
C ARG A 513 13.43 -16.23 -10.85
N PRO A 514 14.63 -15.72 -11.16
CA PRO A 514 14.77 -14.50 -11.95
C PRO A 514 14.21 -14.66 -13.38
N GLY A 515 14.22 -15.87 -13.95
CA GLY A 515 13.72 -16.14 -15.30
C GLY A 515 12.19 -16.12 -15.44
N ASP A 516 11.44 -16.06 -14.35
CA ASP A 516 9.96 -16.01 -14.37
C ASP A 516 9.44 -14.56 -14.30
N LEU A 517 10.31 -13.57 -14.08
CA LEU A 517 9.95 -12.18 -13.86
C LEU A 517 9.45 -11.51 -15.16
N ASP A 518 8.39 -10.69 -15.07
CA ASP A 518 7.87 -9.92 -16.20
C ASP A 518 8.95 -8.98 -16.79
N SER A 519 9.05 -8.97 -18.12
CA SER A 519 10.08 -8.21 -18.84
C SER A 519 10.02 -6.70 -18.58
N ALA A 520 8.83 -6.14 -18.33
CA ALA A 520 8.69 -4.71 -18.01
C ALA A 520 9.15 -4.38 -16.59
N VAL A 521 9.17 -5.35 -15.68
CA VAL A 521 9.78 -5.18 -14.35
C VAL A 521 11.31 -5.27 -14.48
N ALA A 522 11.81 -6.23 -15.26
CA ALA A 522 13.24 -6.41 -15.51
C ALA A 522 13.89 -5.16 -16.12
N ASP A 523 13.22 -4.50 -17.08
CA ASP A 523 13.67 -3.26 -17.72
C ASP A 523 13.86 -2.07 -16.75
N ARG A 524 13.20 -2.11 -15.59
CA ARG A 524 13.19 -1.02 -14.59
C ARG A 524 14.13 -1.27 -13.42
N ILE A 525 14.90 -2.35 -13.49
CA ILE A 525 15.92 -2.71 -12.51
C ILE A 525 17.26 -2.21 -13.02
N ASP A 526 17.90 -1.34 -12.24
CA ASP A 526 19.19 -0.75 -12.59
C ASP A 526 20.36 -1.65 -12.16
N GLU A 527 20.20 -2.38 -11.06
CA GLU A 527 21.26 -3.19 -10.46
C GLU A 527 20.75 -4.61 -10.16
N VAL A 528 21.51 -5.62 -10.59
CA VAL A 528 21.19 -7.03 -10.35
C VAL A 528 22.28 -7.65 -9.47
N LEU A 529 21.88 -8.21 -8.33
CA LEU A 529 22.77 -8.84 -7.35
C LEU A 529 22.45 -10.32 -7.20
N GLU A 530 23.43 -11.16 -7.50
CA GLU A 530 23.38 -12.60 -7.26
C GLU A 530 23.80 -12.94 -5.83
N PHE A 531 23.00 -13.78 -5.17
CA PHE A 531 23.29 -14.34 -3.85
C PHE A 531 23.56 -15.85 -3.99
N PRO A 532 24.82 -16.25 -4.22
CA PRO A 532 25.17 -17.66 -4.35
C PRO A 532 25.08 -18.39 -2.99
N LEU A 533 25.18 -19.72 -3.04
CA LEU A 533 25.37 -20.52 -1.83
C LEU A 533 26.74 -20.20 -1.19
N PRO A 534 26.84 -20.26 0.14
CA PRO A 534 28.07 -19.89 0.84
C PRO A 534 29.20 -20.88 0.56
N GLN A 535 30.41 -20.34 0.34
CA GLN A 535 31.65 -21.13 0.20
C GLN A 535 32.14 -21.64 1.57
N THR A 536 33.12 -22.54 1.59
CA THR A 536 33.65 -23.18 2.80
C THR A 536 34.04 -22.16 3.89
N GLU A 537 34.74 -21.09 3.50
CA GLU A 537 35.15 -20.01 4.41
C GLU A 537 33.95 -19.26 5.02
N GLU A 538 32.90 -19.02 4.24
CA GLU A 538 31.67 -18.37 4.70
C GLU A 538 30.85 -19.30 5.59
N ARG A 539 30.79 -20.60 5.25
CA ARG A 539 30.13 -21.62 6.08
C ARG A 539 30.81 -21.75 7.43
N PHE A 540 32.14 -21.74 7.48
CA PHE A 540 32.90 -21.70 8.74
C PHE A 540 32.54 -20.48 9.59
N LYS A 541 32.53 -19.28 8.98
CA LYS A 541 32.14 -18.05 9.68
C LYS A 541 30.68 -18.10 10.17
N LEU A 542 29.77 -18.67 9.37
CA LEU A 542 28.35 -18.82 9.72
C LEU A 542 28.17 -19.80 10.89
N LEU A 543 28.84 -20.94 10.86
CA LEU A 543 28.85 -21.91 11.95
C LEU A 543 29.33 -21.27 13.26
N LYS A 544 30.43 -20.52 13.21
CA LYS A 544 30.97 -19.78 14.35
C LYS A 544 29.99 -18.71 14.86
N LEU A 545 29.39 -17.93 13.96
CA LEU A 545 28.40 -16.92 14.31
C LEU A 545 27.18 -17.52 15.01
N TYR A 546 26.63 -18.61 14.50
CA TYR A 546 25.46 -19.25 15.09
C TYR A 546 25.79 -20.05 16.35
N LEU A 547 27.01 -20.59 16.47
CA LEU A 547 27.53 -21.16 17.72
C LEU A 547 27.54 -20.10 18.82
N ASP A 548 28.10 -18.93 18.54
CA ASP A 548 28.13 -17.83 19.50
C ASP A 548 26.71 -17.37 19.88
N LYS A 549 25.84 -17.23 18.88
CA LYS A 549 24.46 -16.72 19.04
C LYS A 549 23.54 -17.68 19.79
N TYR A 550 23.57 -18.98 19.47
CA TYR A 550 22.65 -19.97 20.01
C TYR A 550 23.19 -20.72 21.22
N ILE A 551 24.51 -20.80 21.39
CA ILE A 551 25.10 -21.62 22.43
C ILE A 551 25.82 -20.74 23.45
N ALA A 552 26.77 -19.90 23.02
CA ALA A 552 27.53 -19.06 23.94
C ALA A 552 26.68 -17.94 24.61
N GLN A 553 25.74 -17.34 23.87
CA GLN A 553 24.89 -16.24 24.34
C GLN A 553 23.53 -16.68 24.90
N ALA A 554 23.19 -17.97 24.86
CA ALA A 554 21.88 -18.47 25.31
C ALA A 554 21.57 -18.20 26.79
N GLY A 555 22.58 -17.93 27.62
CA GLY A 555 22.44 -17.62 29.05
C GLY A 555 22.71 -16.17 29.46
N SER A 556 23.12 -15.27 28.56
CA SER A 556 23.63 -13.93 28.94
C SER A 556 22.62 -12.78 28.78
N ARG A 557 21.34 -13.07 28.51
CA ARG A 557 20.34 -12.02 28.25
C ARG A 557 20.08 -11.20 29.50
N LYS A 558 20.36 -9.88 29.44
CA LYS A 558 20.15 -8.91 30.54
C LYS A 558 18.76 -9.07 31.13
N SER A 559 18.71 -9.46 32.41
CA SER A 559 17.50 -9.48 33.24
C SER A 559 16.88 -8.09 33.24
N GLY A 560 15.72 -7.97 32.59
CA GLY A 560 14.83 -6.84 32.82
C GLY A 560 14.22 -7.00 34.21
N TRP A 561 14.10 -5.89 34.95
CA TRP A 561 13.63 -5.88 36.34
C TRP A 561 12.30 -6.62 36.61
N LEU A 562 11.50 -6.89 35.56
CA LEU A 562 10.23 -7.63 35.61
C LEU A 562 10.37 -9.16 35.48
N GLN A 563 11.53 -9.70 35.07
CA GLN A 563 11.72 -11.16 34.88
C GLN A 563 12.08 -11.90 36.18
N ASN A 564 12.50 -11.21 37.23
CA ASN A 564 12.86 -11.84 38.51
C ASN A 564 11.64 -12.37 39.30
N LEU A 565 10.40 -12.05 38.91
CA LEU A 565 9.20 -12.48 39.63
C LEU A 565 8.64 -13.84 39.16
N PHE A 566 8.93 -14.28 37.93
CA PHE A 566 8.44 -15.55 37.38
C PHE A 566 9.40 -16.11 36.33
N LYS A 567 10.31 -17.03 36.71
CA LYS A 567 10.70 -18.29 36.00
C LYS A 567 12.14 -18.75 36.27
N ARG A 568 12.30 -20.08 36.13
CA ARG A 568 13.53 -20.89 36.10
C ARG A 568 14.65 -20.20 35.32
N GLN A 569 15.85 -20.16 35.91
CA GLN A 569 17.04 -19.67 35.22
C GLN A 569 17.37 -20.59 34.03
N PRO A 570 17.69 -20.03 32.85
CA PRO A 570 18.15 -20.83 31.72
C PRO A 570 19.46 -21.53 32.10
N GLN A 571 19.52 -22.85 31.94
CA GLN A 571 20.75 -23.60 32.16
C GLN A 571 21.81 -23.13 31.16
N LYS A 572 22.98 -22.75 31.67
CA LYS A 572 24.11 -22.32 30.84
C LYS A 572 24.69 -23.55 30.14
N ILE A 573 24.83 -23.47 28.83
CA ILE A 573 25.47 -24.53 28.05
C ILE A 573 26.98 -24.47 28.26
N GLU A 574 27.59 -25.60 28.61
CA GLU A 574 29.05 -25.75 28.65
C GLU A 574 29.55 -26.30 27.31
N ILE A 575 30.58 -25.67 26.73
CA ILE A 575 31.22 -26.13 25.49
C ILE A 575 32.52 -26.84 25.87
N LYS A 576 32.68 -28.11 25.49
CA LYS A 576 33.89 -28.90 25.76
C LYS A 576 34.48 -29.46 24.46
N GLY A 577 35.76 -29.18 24.24
CA GLY A 577 36.53 -29.78 23.15
C GLY A 577 36.12 -29.37 21.73
N LEU A 578 35.32 -28.31 21.56
CA LEU A 578 34.98 -27.77 20.25
C LEU A 578 36.05 -26.78 19.79
N THR A 579 36.94 -27.23 18.90
CA THR A 579 38.00 -26.40 18.31
C THR A 579 37.57 -25.81 16.97
N ASP A 580 38.25 -24.74 16.54
CA ASP A 580 38.03 -24.14 15.22
C ASP A 580 38.27 -25.16 14.08
N ASP A 581 39.11 -26.17 14.28
CA ASP A 581 39.35 -27.23 13.28
C ASP A 581 38.12 -28.13 13.07
N ILE A 582 37.35 -28.42 14.13
CA ILE A 582 36.10 -29.20 14.03
C ILE A 582 35.03 -28.38 13.29
N LEU A 583 35.01 -27.06 13.49
CA LEU A 583 34.13 -26.18 12.75
C LEU A 583 34.51 -26.08 11.26
N LYS A 584 35.82 -26.11 10.93
CA LYS A 584 36.28 -26.19 9.54
C LYS A 584 35.90 -27.54 8.89
N GLU A 585 36.11 -28.65 9.61
CA GLU A 585 35.68 -29.98 9.18
C GLU A 585 34.16 -29.99 8.89
N ALA A 586 33.34 -29.43 9.79
CA ALA A 586 31.91 -29.31 9.57
C ALA A 586 31.55 -28.37 8.41
N ALA A 587 32.31 -27.29 8.19
CA ALA A 587 32.13 -26.39 7.05
C ALA A 587 32.40 -27.09 5.71
N GLU A 588 33.41 -27.97 5.65
CA GLU A 588 33.68 -28.81 4.47
C GLU A 588 32.54 -29.80 4.23
N ARG A 589 32.07 -30.50 5.28
CA ARG A 589 30.97 -31.49 5.17
C ARG A 589 29.61 -30.89 4.82
N THR A 590 29.38 -29.61 5.12
CA THR A 590 28.12 -28.88 4.84
C THR A 590 28.09 -28.21 3.47
N GLU A 591 28.79 -28.77 2.48
CA GLU A 591 28.71 -28.30 1.10
C GLU A 591 27.26 -28.30 0.59
N GLY A 592 26.88 -27.24 -0.13
CA GLY A 592 25.52 -27.04 -0.64
C GLY A 592 24.53 -26.43 0.35
N PHE A 593 24.87 -26.34 1.64
CA PHE A 593 23.98 -25.75 2.63
C PHE A 593 23.82 -24.23 2.43
N SER A 594 22.57 -23.76 2.42
CA SER A 594 22.23 -22.35 2.53
C SER A 594 22.48 -21.82 3.96
N GLY A 595 22.61 -20.50 4.11
CA GLY A 595 22.77 -19.86 5.43
C GLY A 595 21.61 -20.18 6.40
N ARG A 596 20.38 -20.34 5.88
CA ARG A 596 19.22 -20.79 6.67
C ARG A 596 19.34 -22.23 7.13
N GLU A 597 19.88 -23.13 6.31
CA GLU A 597 20.11 -24.52 6.70
C GLU A 597 21.21 -24.63 7.75
N ILE A 598 22.28 -23.86 7.65
CA ILE A 598 23.33 -23.78 8.69
C ILE A 598 22.74 -23.25 10.01
N ALA A 599 21.87 -22.25 9.95
CA ALA A 599 21.17 -21.77 11.14
C ALA A 599 20.29 -22.86 11.77
N LYS A 600 19.57 -23.65 10.95
CA LYS A 600 18.76 -24.79 11.43
C LYS A 600 19.61 -25.93 11.98
N LEU A 601 20.76 -26.21 11.37
CA LEU A 601 21.75 -27.16 11.88
C LEU A 601 22.18 -26.75 13.29
N MET A 602 22.57 -25.49 13.49
CA MET A 602 22.99 -25.01 14.80
C MET A 602 21.85 -24.96 15.83
N ALA A 603 20.62 -24.71 15.40
CA ALA A 603 19.45 -24.87 16.26
C ALA A 603 19.21 -26.34 16.66
N SER A 604 19.45 -27.30 15.76
CA SER A 604 19.40 -28.72 16.11
C SER A 604 20.53 -29.15 17.05
N VAL A 605 21.73 -28.56 16.91
CA VAL A 605 22.82 -28.75 17.88
C VAL A 605 22.38 -28.24 19.25
N GLN A 606 21.81 -27.04 19.33
CA GLN A 606 21.28 -26.49 20.58
C GLN A 606 20.20 -27.37 21.20
N ALA A 607 19.28 -27.90 20.40
CA ALA A 607 18.23 -28.81 20.86
C ALA A 607 18.82 -30.13 21.39
N ALA A 608 19.82 -30.70 20.70
CA ALA A 608 20.52 -31.90 21.14
C ALA A 608 21.25 -31.68 22.48
N VAL A 609 21.84 -30.49 22.68
CA VAL A 609 22.46 -30.12 23.95
C VAL A 609 21.43 -30.04 25.08
N TYR A 610 20.27 -29.40 24.87
CA TYR A 610 19.22 -29.37 25.89
C TYR A 610 18.59 -30.75 26.15
N GLY A 611 18.68 -31.67 25.19
CA GLY A 611 18.31 -33.07 25.36
C GLY A 611 19.35 -33.91 26.11
N SER A 612 20.59 -33.42 26.25
CA SER A 612 21.65 -34.13 26.96
C SER A 612 21.52 -33.92 28.47
N GLN A 613 21.87 -34.93 29.27
CA GLN A 613 21.67 -34.92 30.72
C GLN A 613 22.38 -33.75 31.43
N ASN A 614 23.49 -33.27 30.86
CA ASN A 614 24.35 -32.27 31.48
C ASN A 614 24.35 -30.91 30.75
N CYS A 615 23.55 -30.73 29.68
CA CYS A 615 23.60 -29.52 28.85
C CYS A 615 25.03 -29.15 28.38
N VAL A 616 25.83 -30.18 28.08
CA VAL A 616 27.19 -30.04 27.57
C VAL A 616 27.19 -30.27 26.06
N LEU A 617 27.86 -29.38 25.33
CA LEU A 617 28.20 -29.58 23.94
C LEU A 617 29.62 -30.15 23.83
N ASP A 618 29.69 -31.46 23.63
CA ASP A 618 30.94 -32.17 23.32
C ASP A 618 31.15 -32.27 21.80
N SER A 619 32.40 -32.45 21.38
CA SER A 619 32.77 -32.61 19.96
C SER A 619 32.09 -33.80 19.28
N ALA A 620 31.86 -34.89 20.01
CA ALA A 620 31.16 -36.08 19.50
C ALA A 620 29.69 -35.77 19.17
N LEU A 621 28.97 -35.13 20.10
CA LEU A 621 27.58 -34.73 19.91
C LEU A 621 27.43 -33.74 18.74
N PHE A 622 28.37 -32.79 18.62
CA PHE A 622 28.39 -31.86 17.50
C PHE A 622 28.53 -32.60 16.15
N ARG A 623 29.50 -33.51 16.03
CA ARG A 623 29.71 -34.30 14.80
C ARG A 623 28.50 -35.16 14.46
N GLU A 624 27.91 -35.82 15.45
CA GLU A 624 26.71 -36.65 15.26
C GLU A 624 25.55 -35.84 14.64
N VAL A 625 25.28 -34.65 15.18
CA VAL A 625 24.22 -33.79 14.65
C VAL A 625 24.55 -33.28 13.24
N VAL A 626 25.81 -32.91 12.98
CA VAL A 626 26.27 -32.50 11.65
C VAL A 626 26.07 -33.63 10.64
N ASP A 627 26.54 -34.84 10.94
CA ASP A 627 26.44 -36.00 10.05
C ASP A 627 24.98 -36.36 9.76
N TYR A 628 24.13 -36.34 10.79
CA TYR A 628 22.69 -36.56 10.63
C TYR A 628 22.05 -35.52 9.68
N LYS A 629 22.38 -34.24 9.85
CA LYS A 629 21.82 -33.16 9.02
C LYS A 629 22.38 -33.14 7.60
N VAL A 630 23.64 -33.49 7.41
CA VAL A 630 24.25 -33.64 6.08
C VAL A 630 23.57 -34.79 5.33
N ALA A 631 23.35 -35.94 5.98
CA ALA A 631 22.61 -37.05 5.38
C ALA A 631 21.16 -36.65 5.01
N GLU A 632 20.47 -35.92 5.89
CA GLU A 632 19.11 -35.40 5.63
C GLU A 632 19.08 -34.45 4.40
N HIS A 633 20.07 -33.56 4.28
CA HIS A 633 20.17 -32.63 3.14
C HIS A 633 20.43 -33.38 1.83
N GLN A 634 21.36 -34.35 1.82
CA GLN A 634 21.63 -35.16 0.63
C GLN A 634 20.40 -35.96 0.19
N GLN A 635 19.63 -36.51 1.12
CA GLN A 635 18.37 -37.19 0.81
C GLN A 635 17.33 -36.24 0.20
N ARG A 636 17.18 -35.03 0.74
CA ARG A 636 16.26 -34.01 0.19
C ARG A 636 16.67 -33.56 -1.20
N SER A 637 17.97 -33.35 -1.43
CA SER A 637 18.50 -32.97 -2.74
C SER A 637 18.20 -34.04 -3.79
N LYS A 638 18.42 -35.33 -3.46
CA LYS A 638 18.08 -36.47 -4.35
C LYS A 638 16.58 -36.59 -4.64
N LEU A 639 15.71 -36.20 -3.71
CA LEU A 639 14.26 -36.19 -3.93
C LEU A 639 13.85 -35.04 -4.84
N ALA A 640 14.45 -33.86 -4.68
CA ALA A 640 14.19 -32.68 -5.50
C ALA A 640 14.64 -32.89 -6.96
N SER A 641 15.82 -33.49 -7.18
CA SER A 641 16.31 -33.77 -8.54
C SER A 641 15.41 -34.76 -9.29
N LYS A 642 14.85 -35.76 -8.58
CA LYS A 642 13.92 -36.74 -9.17
C LYS A 642 12.55 -36.16 -9.51
N SER A 643 12.11 -35.10 -8.83
CA SER A 643 10.84 -34.43 -9.17
C SER A 643 10.96 -33.57 -10.43
N ASP A 644 12.13 -32.96 -10.66
CA ASP A 644 12.37 -32.15 -11.86
C ASP A 644 12.46 -33.03 -13.13
N GLU A 645 13.06 -34.22 -13.03
CA GLU A 645 13.09 -35.23 -14.12
C GLU A 645 11.71 -35.80 -14.50
N LYS A 646 10.73 -35.77 -13.60
CA LYS A 646 9.35 -36.20 -13.89
C LYS A 646 8.46 -35.09 -14.42
N SER A 647 8.92 -33.84 -14.33
CA SER A 647 8.16 -32.64 -14.70
C SER A 647 8.65 -32.00 -16.02
N ALA A 648 9.82 -32.41 -16.50
CA ALA A 648 10.30 -32.22 -17.87
C ALA A 648 9.76 -33.35 -18.76
#